data_AF-A0A9E1F730-F1
#
_entry.id   AF-A0A9E1F730-F1
#
_cell.length_a   1.000
_cell.length_b   1.000
_cell.length_c   1.000
_cell.angle_alpha   90.00
_cell.angle_beta   90.00
_cell.angle_gamma   90.00
#
_symmetry.space_group_name_H-M   'P 1'
#
loop_
_entity.id
_entity.type
_entity.pdbx_description
1 polymer ?
#
loop_
_entity_poly.entity_id
_entity_poly.type
_entity_poly.pdbx_seq_one_letter_code
_entity_poly.pdbx_strand_id
1 'polypeptide(L)'
;MSDTDIMRQLMIWVSSTMDRRIVRVRKQRWEQLTIPLATACPTRRLQKLNAVAYDEISDRITLTVQVSNVGEMDGWEVVQIYSTPPYTEYDAIHGVEKPTKNLVAFDKVFVKRGGAQEITLSFLREELASYGMNIENPDGTRGCYFLEAGDYRLTLGKNSHDAFDSVTIDVDKTVFYHADHPRQSERNAQQGENTVAATNHFDDVTAYMHEEGMTILSRADWKNTQPSAPIRKALAEDRLMRAAMYDPFTDPWTGNKGVFAEEPVVISSPRSSGLVLADMRGKAWDDPLWEAYLNQIDFSEDALWQMLLTASGQTAAVEALGKPRSVDLDGPQGIGAGRRSTKETYAYCAQVLLGATFHPELAYAFGQSIGNEALMIGLTGWYGPGVNIHRSAFCGRNFEYYSEDPLLSGKLASSCISGAASRGVLSYMKHFALNNYEGPATCLTVWATEQAIREIYLRSFEIAVKEASCELLYYENDSVDLSRKTMRAATGIMGAANHIGVEWCAASYPLLQGVLRKEWGFQGALITDMSLQLRPGIVDKIFRNGGDMRMYYYDAVLLDPDSPAALASLRRAVKNICYAYANSNLMQGYAPGMIVSYGIAPWRMMLYVFDGAVLIAWIIGIVKCMRDRRRRAIQKQWYGAR
;
A
#
# COMPACT_ATOMS: atom_id res chain seq x y z
N MET A 1 -13.49 7.83 -43.46
CA MET A 1 -12.37 6.98 -43.00
C MET A 1 -12.74 6.49 -41.63
N SER A 2 -12.68 5.18 -41.38
CA SER A 2 -12.92 4.65 -40.04
C SER A 2 -11.76 5.01 -39.11
N ASP A 3 -11.99 5.04 -37.80
CA ASP A 3 -10.94 5.30 -36.78
C ASP A 3 -9.77 4.31 -36.88
N THR A 4 -10.02 3.12 -37.44
CA THR A 4 -9.01 2.11 -37.77
C THR A 4 -8.06 2.51 -38.89
N ASP A 5 -8.53 3.29 -39.89
CA ASP A 5 -7.69 3.78 -40.98
C ASP A 5 -6.79 4.94 -40.53
N ILE A 6 -7.26 5.76 -39.58
CA ILE A 6 -6.48 6.85 -38.98
C ILE A 6 -5.35 6.27 -38.11
N MET A 7 -5.63 5.25 -37.30
CA MET A 7 -4.61 4.55 -36.49
C MET A 7 -3.56 3.82 -37.35
N ARG A 8 -3.97 3.22 -38.47
CA ARG A 8 -3.03 2.61 -39.41
C ARG A 8 -2.11 3.64 -40.06
N GLN A 9 -2.65 4.79 -40.46
CA GLN A 9 -1.81 5.85 -41.03
C GLN A 9 -0.90 6.49 -39.98
N LEU A 10 -1.33 6.64 -38.73
CA LEU A 10 -0.48 7.11 -37.62
C LEU A 10 0.69 6.13 -37.35
N MET A 11 0.42 4.82 -37.35
CA MET A 11 1.48 3.82 -37.16
C MET A 11 2.45 3.75 -38.33
N ILE A 12 1.99 3.95 -39.58
CA ILE A 12 2.85 4.04 -40.76
C ILE A 12 3.70 5.33 -40.74
N TRP A 13 3.16 6.43 -40.21
CA TRP A 13 3.88 7.68 -40.07
C TRP A 13 4.95 7.64 -38.96
N VAL A 14 4.63 7.04 -37.80
CA VAL A 14 5.60 6.82 -36.71
C VAL A 14 6.70 5.85 -37.13
N SER A 15 6.35 4.82 -37.92
CA SER A 15 7.29 3.86 -38.52
C SER A 15 8.26 4.50 -39.53
N SER A 16 7.81 5.50 -40.29
CA SER A 16 8.60 6.10 -41.38
C SER A 16 9.42 7.32 -40.97
N THR A 17 9.19 7.90 -39.78
CA THR A 17 9.92 9.08 -39.26
C THR A 17 10.93 8.76 -38.16
N MET A 18 10.97 7.55 -37.61
CA MET A 18 12.06 7.11 -36.74
C MET A 18 13.33 6.83 -37.56
N ASP A 19 14.22 7.84 -37.59
CA ASP A 19 15.57 7.78 -38.16
C ASP A 19 16.30 6.51 -37.64
N ARG A 20 16.60 5.58 -38.54
CA ARG A 20 17.28 4.30 -38.29
C ARG A 20 18.77 4.48 -37.96
N ARG A 21 19.14 5.54 -37.23
CA ARG A 21 20.51 5.84 -36.81
C ARG A 21 20.83 5.52 -35.36
N ILE A 22 19.88 5.00 -34.58
CA ILE A 22 20.12 4.66 -33.17
C ILE A 22 19.77 3.19 -32.89
N VAL A 23 20.45 2.23 -33.54
CA VAL A 23 20.75 0.92 -32.94
C VAL A 23 22.03 0.37 -33.59
N ARG A 24 23.19 0.91 -33.18
CA ARG A 24 24.44 0.15 -33.19
C ARG A 24 24.89 0.02 -31.75
N VAL A 25 24.40 -1.03 -31.07
CA VAL A 25 24.94 -1.46 -29.79
C VAL A 25 26.35 -2.01 -30.07
N ARG A 26 27.35 -1.13 -30.01
CA ARG A 26 28.74 -1.56 -29.84
C ARG A 26 28.84 -2.22 -28.47
N LYS A 27 29.58 -3.34 -28.38
CA LYS A 27 30.06 -3.92 -27.11
C LYS A 27 30.74 -2.81 -26.28
N GLN A 28 29.97 -2.14 -25.42
CA GLN A 28 30.51 -1.27 -24.38
C GLN A 28 30.83 -2.17 -23.19
N ARG A 29 32.06 -2.05 -22.72
CA ARG A 29 32.48 -2.58 -21.41
C ARG A 29 31.52 -2.02 -20.35
N TRP A 30 31.20 -2.85 -19.37
CA TRP A 30 30.35 -2.55 -18.21
C TRP A 30 30.97 -1.50 -17.25
N GLU A 31 31.38 -0.34 -17.75
CA GLU A 31 31.75 0.84 -16.96
C GLU A 31 30.60 1.88 -16.91
N GLN A 32 29.37 1.48 -17.25
CA GLN A 32 28.29 2.42 -17.60
C GLN A 32 27.35 2.76 -16.45
N LEU A 33 27.72 3.79 -15.67
CA LEU A 33 26.76 4.73 -15.10
C LEU A 33 27.15 6.13 -15.56
N THR A 34 26.39 6.71 -16.50
CA THR A 34 26.65 8.07 -17.00
C THR A 34 26.35 9.13 -15.92
N ILE A 35 25.40 8.85 -15.02
CA ILE A 35 24.97 9.71 -13.91
C ILE A 35 24.59 8.79 -12.73
N PRO A 36 25.35 8.78 -11.61
CA PRO A 36 25.00 8.03 -10.40
C PRO A 36 23.67 8.46 -9.76
N LEU A 37 23.06 7.59 -8.94
CA LEU A 37 21.91 7.93 -8.09
C LEU A 37 22.22 9.20 -7.28
N ALA A 38 21.23 10.09 -7.21
CA ALA A 38 21.28 11.36 -6.47
C ALA A 38 22.34 12.37 -6.95
N THR A 39 22.77 12.29 -8.22
CA THR A 39 23.64 13.31 -8.81
C THR A 39 22.85 14.59 -9.13
N ALA A 40 23.32 15.72 -8.60
CA ALA A 40 22.87 17.07 -8.97
C ALA A 40 23.98 17.83 -9.70
N CYS A 41 23.64 18.92 -10.39
CA CYS A 41 24.66 19.84 -10.92
C CYS A 41 25.59 20.33 -9.79
N PRO A 42 26.88 20.61 -10.07
CA PRO A 42 27.80 21.09 -9.05
C PRO A 42 27.30 22.40 -8.44
N THR A 43 26.67 22.31 -7.26
CA THR A 43 26.44 23.46 -6.41
C THR A 43 27.79 23.78 -5.76
N ARG A 44 28.23 25.04 -5.76
CA ARG A 44 29.44 25.46 -5.02
C ARG A 44 29.14 25.33 -3.52
N ARG A 45 29.22 24.10 -2.99
CA ARG A 45 28.79 23.70 -1.65
C ARG A 45 29.76 22.70 -1.09
N LEU A 46 30.01 22.81 0.20
CA LEU A 46 30.91 21.94 0.94
C LEU A 46 30.11 21.32 2.07
N GLN A 47 30.27 20.01 2.25
CA GLN A 47 29.73 19.31 3.43
C GLN A 47 30.88 18.63 4.16
N LYS A 48 30.78 18.55 5.49
CA LYS A 48 31.79 17.92 6.34
C LYS A 48 31.12 17.21 7.51
N LEU A 49 31.64 16.04 7.88
CA LEU A 49 31.24 15.39 9.13
C LEU A 49 31.93 16.08 10.30
N ASN A 50 31.12 16.57 11.25
CA ASN A 50 31.61 17.19 12.47
C ASN A 50 31.71 16.18 13.62
N ALA A 51 30.72 15.28 13.73
CA ALA A 51 30.68 14.27 14.77
C ALA A 51 29.86 13.04 14.33
N VAL A 52 30.22 11.88 14.88
CA VAL A 52 29.39 10.67 14.88
C VAL A 52 29.33 10.15 16.31
N ALA A 53 28.12 9.85 16.77
CA ALA A 53 27.86 9.31 18.10
C ALA A 53 26.95 8.09 17.99
N TYR A 54 27.18 7.12 18.87
CA TYR A 54 26.29 5.98 19.09
C TYR A 54 25.71 6.10 20.49
N ASP A 55 24.39 6.04 20.60
CA ASP A 55 23.68 5.96 21.86
C ASP A 55 23.19 4.51 22.07
N GLU A 56 23.80 3.83 23.04
CA GLU A 56 23.47 2.45 23.40
C GLU A 56 22.04 2.29 23.93
N ILE A 57 21.46 3.32 24.57
CA ILE A 57 20.14 3.23 25.18
C ILE A 57 19.04 3.23 24.12
N SER A 58 19.13 4.16 23.16
CA SER A 58 18.18 4.24 22.05
C SER A 58 18.56 3.36 20.85
N ASP A 59 19.75 2.74 20.89
CA ASP A 59 20.38 2.00 19.79
C ASP A 59 20.45 2.81 18.48
N ARG A 60 20.80 4.10 18.60
CA ARG A 60 20.84 5.04 17.46
C ARG A 60 22.23 5.52 17.15
N ILE A 61 22.54 5.59 15.86
CA ILE A 61 23.72 6.27 15.33
C ILE A 61 23.29 7.67 14.88
N THR A 62 24.03 8.68 15.31
CA THR A 62 23.75 10.08 15.04
C THR A 62 24.96 10.75 14.39
N LEU A 63 24.74 11.38 13.24
CA LEU A 63 25.77 12.09 12.48
C LEU A 63 25.44 13.57 12.44
N THR A 64 26.42 14.40 12.82
CA THR A 64 26.32 15.86 12.75
C THR A 64 27.12 16.35 11.55
N VAL A 65 26.44 17.02 10.62
CA VAL A 65 27.00 17.45 9.32
C VAL A 65 26.94 18.96 9.22
N GLN A 66 28.08 19.58 8.92
CA GLN A 66 28.13 20.98 8.53
C GLN A 66 27.95 21.09 7.02
N VAL A 67 27.01 21.94 6.59
CA VAL A 67 26.73 22.26 5.19
C VAL A 67 27.01 23.74 4.97
N SER A 68 27.96 24.05 4.09
CA SER A 68 28.40 25.42 3.78
C SER A 68 28.04 25.80 2.35
N ASN A 69 27.43 26.98 2.19
CA ASN A 69 27.11 27.55 0.89
C ASN A 69 28.19 28.55 0.44
N VAL A 70 29.10 28.07 -0.40
CA VAL A 70 30.18 28.88 -1.01
C VAL A 70 29.84 29.36 -2.43
N GLY A 71 28.55 29.32 -2.79
CA GLY A 71 28.07 29.80 -4.08
C GLY A 71 27.59 31.24 -4.04
N GLU A 72 26.96 31.66 -5.14
CA GLU A 72 26.55 33.05 -5.35
C GLU A 72 25.09 33.31 -4.98
N MET A 73 24.32 32.26 -4.69
CA MET A 73 22.89 32.33 -4.35
C MET A 73 22.56 31.43 -3.16
N ASP A 74 21.53 31.83 -2.41
CA ASP A 74 20.86 30.99 -1.42
C ASP A 74 20.34 29.70 -2.08
N GLY A 75 20.25 28.59 -1.34
CA GLY A 75 19.71 27.36 -1.90
C GLY A 75 19.56 26.22 -0.92
N TRP A 76 18.86 25.18 -1.38
CA TRP A 76 18.68 23.93 -0.66
C TRP A 76 19.75 22.91 -1.05
N GLU A 77 20.26 22.18 -0.07
CA GLU A 77 21.24 21.11 -0.27
C GLU A 77 20.76 19.81 0.33
N VAL A 78 21.01 18.71 -0.39
CA VAL A 78 20.72 17.36 0.08
C VAL A 78 21.94 16.83 0.82
N VAL A 79 21.71 16.28 2.00
CA VAL A 79 22.71 15.57 2.80
C VAL A 79 22.36 14.10 2.77
N GLN A 80 23.30 13.24 2.41
CA GLN A 80 23.07 11.80 2.18
C GLN A 80 24.15 11.00 2.88
N ILE A 81 23.74 10.06 3.74
CA ILE A 81 24.63 9.14 4.44
C ILE A 81 24.45 7.75 3.85
N TYR A 82 25.56 7.17 3.38
CA TYR A 82 25.61 5.82 2.85
C TYR A 82 26.42 4.91 3.76
N SER A 83 25.98 3.67 3.95
CA SER A 83 26.77 2.61 4.58
C SER A 83 27.42 1.71 3.54
N THR A 84 28.70 1.42 3.71
CA THR A 84 29.40 0.30 3.10
C THR A 84 29.60 -0.77 4.18
N PRO A 85 28.85 -1.90 4.14
CA PRO A 85 29.03 -3.00 5.08
C PRO A 85 30.29 -3.82 4.75
N PRO A 86 30.83 -4.60 5.72
CA PRO A 86 31.82 -5.62 5.41
C PRO A 86 31.19 -6.70 4.52
N TYR A 87 32.04 -7.32 3.68
CA TYR A 87 31.69 -8.52 2.92
C TYR A 87 32.72 -9.60 3.22
N THR A 88 32.33 -10.59 4.01
CA THR A 88 33.25 -11.57 4.61
C THR A 88 33.06 -12.98 4.04
N GLU A 89 33.86 -13.93 4.52
CA GLU A 89 33.66 -15.36 4.23
C GLU A 89 32.30 -15.85 4.74
N TYR A 90 31.79 -15.28 5.84
CA TYR A 90 30.48 -15.64 6.38
C TYR A 90 29.38 -15.35 5.37
N ASP A 91 29.40 -14.17 4.74
CA ASP A 91 28.45 -13.78 3.70
C ASP A 91 28.48 -14.73 2.51
N ALA A 92 29.69 -15.07 2.04
CA ALA A 92 29.86 -15.98 0.92
C ALA A 92 29.33 -17.39 1.21
N ILE A 93 29.57 -17.92 2.42
CA ILE A 93 29.10 -19.25 2.84
C ILE A 93 27.58 -19.28 2.99
N HIS A 94 26.98 -18.23 3.55
CA HIS A 94 25.54 -18.16 3.81
C HIS A 94 24.74 -17.55 2.65
N GLY A 95 25.40 -17.16 1.56
CA GLY A 95 24.78 -16.59 0.36
C GLY A 95 24.10 -15.24 0.63
N VAL A 96 24.69 -14.41 1.50
CA VAL A 96 24.19 -13.07 1.83
C VAL A 96 24.88 -12.06 0.93
N GLU A 97 24.11 -11.39 0.08
CA GLU A 97 24.68 -10.40 -0.83
C GLU A 97 24.53 -8.99 -0.26
N LYS A 98 25.63 -8.22 -0.25
CA LYS A 98 25.65 -6.87 0.33
C LYS A 98 26.09 -5.81 -0.68
N PRO A 99 25.30 -4.75 -0.89
CA PRO A 99 25.70 -3.64 -1.75
C PRO A 99 26.91 -2.88 -1.19
N THR A 100 27.73 -2.30 -2.06
CA THR A 100 28.88 -1.47 -1.64
C THR A 100 28.45 -0.11 -1.07
N LYS A 101 27.21 0.32 -1.31
CA LYS A 101 26.64 1.60 -0.91
C LYS A 101 25.14 1.43 -0.67
N ASN A 102 24.71 1.61 0.57
CA ASN A 102 23.30 1.60 0.98
C ASN A 102 22.94 2.95 1.57
N LEU A 103 21.90 3.63 1.07
CA LEU A 103 21.44 4.88 1.68
C LEU A 103 20.82 4.52 3.05
N VAL A 104 21.31 5.14 4.12
CA VAL A 104 20.83 4.88 5.50
C VAL A 104 20.17 6.09 6.14
N ALA A 105 20.51 7.30 5.69
CA ALA A 105 19.82 8.51 6.09
C ALA A 105 19.99 9.61 5.03
N PHE A 106 19.00 10.48 4.92
CA PHE A 106 19.12 11.71 4.14
C PHE A 106 18.24 12.80 4.75
N ASP A 107 18.59 14.04 4.44
CA ASP A 107 17.74 15.20 4.71
C ASP A 107 18.06 16.34 3.73
N LYS A 108 17.29 17.41 3.77
CA LYS A 108 17.49 18.60 2.94
C LYS A 108 17.46 19.87 3.78
N VAL A 109 18.48 20.71 3.60
CA VAL A 109 18.65 21.94 4.39
C VAL A 109 18.80 23.16 3.50
N PHE A 110 18.15 24.26 3.89
CA PHE A 110 18.32 25.56 3.25
C PHE A 110 19.51 26.30 3.85
N VAL A 111 20.41 26.77 3.00
CA VAL A 111 21.60 27.50 3.41
C VAL A 111 21.72 28.79 2.62
N LYS A 112 21.74 29.92 3.32
CA LYS A 112 21.97 31.25 2.72
C LYS A 112 23.35 31.33 2.08
N ARG A 113 23.48 32.13 1.03
CA ARG A 113 24.75 32.45 0.37
C ARG A 113 25.80 32.89 1.39
N GLY A 114 26.97 32.27 1.36
CA GLY A 114 28.07 32.57 2.27
C GLY A 114 27.86 32.05 3.70
N GLY A 115 26.71 31.43 4.00
CA GLY A 115 26.39 30.86 5.29
C GLY A 115 26.76 29.38 5.41
N ALA A 116 26.63 28.88 6.63
CA ALA A 116 26.70 27.46 6.94
C ALA A 116 25.55 27.08 7.89
N GLN A 117 25.09 25.84 7.79
CA GLN A 117 24.14 25.22 8.70
C GLN A 117 24.73 23.92 9.22
N GLU A 118 24.40 23.57 10.45
CA GLU A 118 24.68 22.26 11.00
C GLU A 118 23.37 21.49 11.10
N ILE A 119 23.36 20.25 10.61
CA ILE A 119 22.20 19.37 10.69
C ILE A 119 22.59 18.02 11.31
N THR A 120 21.60 17.36 11.89
CA THR A 120 21.78 16.07 12.54
C THR A 120 20.90 15.03 11.87
N LEU A 121 21.51 13.94 11.41
CA LEU A 121 20.80 12.77 10.91
C LEU A 121 20.94 11.64 11.93
N SER A 122 19.87 10.87 12.14
CA SER A 122 19.87 9.77 13.10
C SER A 122 19.08 8.57 12.59
N PHE A 123 19.63 7.38 12.74
CA PHE A 123 18.99 6.11 12.36
C PHE A 123 19.28 5.02 13.39
N LEU A 124 18.42 3.99 13.47
CA LEU A 124 18.65 2.84 14.35
C LEU A 124 19.85 2.04 13.83
N ARG A 125 20.70 1.51 14.71
CA ARG A 125 21.88 0.72 14.33
C ARG A 125 21.51 -0.48 13.46
N GLU A 126 20.36 -1.10 13.70
CA GLU A 126 19.83 -2.21 12.89
C GLU A 126 19.58 -1.88 11.41
N GLU A 127 19.54 -0.60 11.02
CA GLU A 127 19.43 -0.18 9.61
C GLU A 127 20.68 -0.56 8.79
N LEU A 128 21.76 -0.96 9.47
CA LEU A 128 22.99 -1.49 8.86
C LEU A 128 22.94 -3.01 8.62
N ALA A 129 21.88 -3.68 9.10
CA ALA A 129 21.74 -5.13 9.00
C ALA A 129 21.41 -5.60 7.57
N SER A 130 21.74 -6.86 7.30
CA SER A 130 21.32 -7.59 6.10
C SER A 130 20.42 -8.75 6.49
N TYR A 131 19.63 -9.25 5.56
CA TYR A 131 18.73 -10.38 5.77
C TYR A 131 19.39 -11.67 5.28
N GLY A 132 19.70 -12.57 6.21
CA GLY A 132 20.31 -13.86 5.90
C GLY A 132 19.27 -14.95 5.75
N MET A 133 18.77 -15.18 4.53
CA MET A 133 17.71 -16.15 4.25
C MET A 133 18.09 -17.62 4.50
N ASN A 134 19.39 -17.93 4.63
CA ASN A 134 19.89 -19.28 4.91
C ASN A 134 20.36 -19.46 6.37
N ILE A 135 20.11 -18.48 7.24
CA ILE A 135 20.45 -18.57 8.66
C ILE A 135 19.38 -19.39 9.38
N GLU A 136 19.79 -20.41 10.13
CA GLU A 136 18.89 -21.17 11.01
C GLU A 136 18.80 -20.48 12.38
N ASN A 137 17.58 -20.22 12.84
CA ASN A 137 17.33 -19.58 14.12
C ASN A 137 17.22 -20.62 15.26
N PRO A 138 17.46 -20.23 16.53
CA PRO A 138 17.38 -21.14 17.67
C PRO A 138 16.01 -21.81 17.88
N ASP A 139 14.92 -21.18 17.42
CA ASP A 139 13.55 -21.67 17.50
C ASP A 139 13.17 -22.63 16.36
N GLY A 140 14.11 -22.96 15.47
CA GLY A 140 13.92 -23.83 14.32
C GLY A 140 13.27 -23.15 13.11
N THR A 141 13.01 -21.84 13.17
CA THR A 141 12.68 -21.05 11.99
C THR A 141 13.94 -20.75 11.18
N ARG A 142 13.78 -20.40 9.91
CA ARG A 142 14.88 -20.00 9.03
C ARG A 142 14.73 -18.55 8.60
N GLY A 143 15.85 -17.86 8.47
CA GLY A 143 15.93 -16.47 8.06
C GLY A 143 15.82 -15.49 9.21
N CYS A 144 16.70 -14.51 9.23
CA CYS A 144 16.59 -13.35 10.11
C CYS A 144 17.39 -12.18 9.56
N TYR A 145 17.12 -10.97 10.06
CA TYR A 145 18.08 -9.88 9.92
C TYR A 145 19.28 -10.15 10.83
N PHE A 146 20.47 -9.79 10.39
CA PHE A 146 21.67 -9.81 11.21
C PHE A 146 22.56 -8.60 10.89
N LEU A 147 23.15 -8.03 11.93
CA LEU A 147 24.19 -7.03 11.83
C LEU A 147 25.53 -7.72 12.08
N GLU A 148 26.33 -7.91 11.04
CA GLU A 148 27.61 -8.59 11.16
C GLU A 148 28.63 -7.76 11.95
N ALA A 149 29.55 -8.42 12.66
CA ALA A 149 30.73 -7.77 13.21
C ALA A 149 31.63 -7.20 12.10
N GLY A 150 32.32 -6.11 12.40
CA GLY A 150 33.38 -5.53 11.58
C GLY A 150 33.16 -4.07 11.21
N ASP A 151 33.99 -3.60 10.28
CA ASP A 151 34.07 -2.20 9.89
C ASP A 151 32.95 -1.80 8.92
N TYR A 152 32.08 -0.89 9.37
CA TYR A 152 31.08 -0.22 8.54
C TYR A 152 31.55 1.19 8.20
N ARG A 153 31.77 1.46 6.91
CA ARG A 153 32.13 2.82 6.47
C ARG A 153 30.89 3.64 6.18
N LEU A 154 30.62 4.64 7.01
CA LEU A 154 29.61 5.67 6.77
C LEU A 154 30.20 6.78 5.90
N THR A 155 29.57 7.03 4.75
CA THR A 155 30.00 8.04 3.78
C THR A 155 29.00 9.18 3.72
N LEU A 156 29.46 10.40 3.92
CA LEU A 156 28.75 11.60 3.54
C LEU A 156 28.88 11.80 2.03
N GLY A 157 27.84 11.44 1.29
CA GLY A 157 27.85 11.37 -0.17
C GLY A 157 27.53 12.71 -0.84
N LYS A 158 28.23 12.99 -1.95
CA LYS A 158 27.77 13.94 -2.98
C LYS A 158 26.66 13.33 -3.84
N ASN A 159 26.82 12.03 -4.07
CA ASN A 159 25.92 11.11 -4.76
C ASN A 159 26.29 9.70 -4.27
N SER A 160 25.72 8.64 -4.85
CA SER A 160 26.02 7.27 -4.41
C SER A 160 27.48 6.82 -4.66
N HIS A 161 28.24 7.50 -5.51
CA HIS A 161 29.62 7.15 -5.88
C HIS A 161 30.66 8.03 -5.17
N ASP A 162 30.44 9.35 -5.18
CA ASP A 162 31.39 10.35 -4.72
C ASP A 162 31.13 10.77 -3.26
N ALA A 163 32.20 10.96 -2.50
CA ALA A 163 32.13 11.39 -1.10
C ALA A 163 32.52 12.86 -0.93
N PHE A 164 31.92 13.51 0.06
CA PHE A 164 32.51 14.68 0.73
C PHE A 164 33.45 14.25 1.85
N ASP A 165 33.00 13.29 2.66
CA ASP A 165 33.69 12.83 3.87
C ASP A 165 33.26 11.40 4.20
N SER A 166 33.99 10.72 5.07
CA SER A 166 33.62 9.39 5.56
C SER A 166 34.24 9.07 6.90
N VAL A 167 33.58 8.20 7.64
CA VAL A 167 34.03 7.68 8.94
C VAL A 167 33.72 6.20 9.01
N THR A 168 34.60 5.44 9.64
CA THR A 168 34.36 4.02 9.92
C THR A 168 33.88 3.87 11.34
N ILE A 169 32.82 3.09 11.52
CA ILE A 169 32.38 2.61 12.82
C ILE A 169 32.64 1.10 12.88
N ASP A 170 33.05 0.63 14.05
CA ASP A 170 33.23 -0.79 14.30
C ASP A 170 31.96 -1.38 14.92
N VAL A 171 31.60 -2.58 14.50
CA VAL A 171 30.59 -3.41 15.15
C VAL A 171 31.31 -4.57 15.82
N ASP A 172 31.49 -4.49 17.13
CA ASP A 172 32.33 -5.44 17.87
C ASP A 172 31.89 -6.91 17.73
N LYS A 173 30.58 -7.15 17.56
CA LYS A 173 29.98 -8.50 17.59
C LYS A 173 28.80 -8.58 16.63
N THR A 174 28.67 -9.73 15.99
CA THR A 174 27.51 -10.04 15.15
C THR A 174 26.26 -10.14 16.03
N VAL A 175 25.21 -9.44 15.63
CA VAL A 175 23.90 -9.45 16.29
C VAL A 175 22.91 -10.10 15.34
N PHE A 176 22.26 -11.18 15.78
CA PHE A 176 21.15 -11.79 15.05
C PHE A 176 19.84 -11.29 15.63
N TYR A 177 18.90 -10.95 14.74
CA TYR A 177 17.58 -10.46 15.11
C TYR A 177 16.52 -11.53 14.86
N HIS A 178 16.42 -12.47 15.82
CA HIS A 178 15.45 -13.58 15.83
C HIS A 178 14.44 -13.42 16.97
N ALA A 179 13.58 -14.41 17.21
CA ALA A 179 12.47 -14.33 18.17
C ALA A 179 12.85 -13.79 19.56
N ASP A 180 13.95 -14.26 20.16
CA ASP A 180 14.41 -13.78 21.48
C ASP A 180 15.05 -12.38 21.47
N HIS A 181 15.43 -11.88 20.29
CA HIS A 181 16.08 -10.58 20.14
C HIS A 181 15.59 -9.87 18.86
N PRO A 182 14.29 -9.52 18.78
CA PRO A 182 13.73 -8.91 17.58
C PRO A 182 14.36 -7.55 17.30
N ARG A 183 14.12 -6.97 16.12
CA ARG A 183 14.56 -5.60 15.84
C ARG A 183 13.81 -4.59 16.70
N GLN A 184 14.45 -3.48 17.04
CA GLN A 184 13.80 -2.37 17.75
C GLN A 184 12.66 -1.77 16.92
N SER A 185 12.79 -1.67 15.60
CA SER A 185 11.69 -1.23 14.73
C SER A 185 10.50 -2.20 14.72
N GLU A 186 10.71 -3.50 14.93
CA GLU A 186 9.63 -4.49 15.08
C GLU A 186 8.94 -4.35 16.43
N ARG A 187 9.71 -4.21 17.52
CA ARG A 187 9.16 -3.94 18.87
C ARG A 187 8.31 -2.68 18.90
N ASN A 188 8.85 -1.58 18.38
CA ASN A 188 8.14 -0.30 18.29
C ASN A 188 6.85 -0.44 17.47
N ALA A 189 6.87 -1.29 16.45
CA ALA A 189 5.77 -1.43 15.53
C ALA A 189 4.62 -2.27 16.07
N GLN A 190 4.93 -3.34 16.79
CA GLN A 190 3.95 -4.31 17.29
C GLN A 190 3.39 -3.94 18.67
N GLN A 191 4.01 -2.98 19.38
CA GLN A 191 3.53 -2.44 20.66
C GLN A 191 3.22 -3.51 21.73
N GLY A 192 3.94 -4.65 21.73
CA GLY A 192 3.66 -5.78 22.62
C GLY A 192 4.91 -6.49 23.13
N GLU A 193 4.75 -7.17 24.28
CA GLU A 193 5.81 -7.97 24.94
C GLU A 193 6.26 -9.16 24.07
N ASN A 194 5.36 -9.69 23.22
CA ASN A 194 5.61 -10.82 22.32
C ASN A 194 5.78 -10.34 20.87
N THR A 195 6.92 -9.70 20.57
CA THR A 195 7.23 -9.22 19.22
C THR A 195 7.63 -10.38 18.30
N VAL A 196 6.99 -10.49 17.14
CA VAL A 196 7.32 -11.44 16.08
C VAL A 196 8.49 -10.89 15.25
N ALA A 197 9.65 -11.54 15.34
CA ALA A 197 10.81 -11.22 14.50
C ALA A 197 10.60 -11.68 13.04
N ALA A 198 11.31 -11.05 12.11
CA ALA A 198 11.27 -11.45 10.70
C ALA A 198 11.87 -12.85 10.46
N THR A 199 11.15 -13.70 9.72
CA THR A 199 11.57 -15.07 9.34
C THR A 199 11.19 -15.38 7.89
N ASN A 200 11.70 -16.44 7.26
CA ASN A 200 11.39 -16.70 5.86
C ASN A 200 9.90 -16.96 5.61
N HIS A 201 9.38 -16.34 4.54
CA HIS A 201 7.99 -16.49 4.11
C HIS A 201 7.85 -16.91 2.64
N PHE A 202 8.91 -16.81 1.84
CA PHE A 202 8.95 -17.08 0.40
C PHE A 202 10.04 -18.11 0.06
N ASP A 203 10.21 -19.13 0.91
CA ASP A 203 11.16 -20.23 0.70
C ASP A 203 10.90 -20.98 -0.61
N ASP A 204 9.63 -21.17 -0.99
CA ASP A 204 9.26 -21.86 -2.23
C ASP A 204 9.61 -21.06 -3.49
N VAL A 205 9.61 -19.73 -3.38
CA VAL A 205 10.03 -18.78 -4.42
C VAL A 205 11.56 -18.79 -4.54
N THR A 206 12.25 -18.73 -3.41
CA THR A 206 13.71 -18.78 -3.34
C THR A 206 14.22 -20.12 -3.88
N ALA A 207 13.65 -21.24 -3.42
CA ALA A 207 14.01 -22.59 -3.86
C ALA A 207 13.85 -22.75 -5.38
N TYR A 208 12.77 -22.22 -5.96
CA TYR A 208 12.56 -22.28 -7.42
C TYR A 208 13.71 -21.66 -8.22
N MET A 209 14.25 -20.55 -7.74
CA MET A 209 15.39 -19.90 -8.41
C MET A 209 16.62 -20.81 -8.45
N HIS A 210 16.85 -21.60 -7.40
CA HIS A 210 17.96 -22.55 -7.34
C HIS A 210 17.68 -23.85 -8.10
N GLU A 211 16.51 -24.45 -7.92
CA GLU A 211 16.08 -25.71 -8.55
C GLU A 211 16.11 -25.62 -10.08
N GLU A 212 15.74 -24.47 -10.63
CA GLU A 212 15.63 -24.28 -12.08
C GLU A 212 16.94 -23.84 -12.75
N GLY A 213 18.06 -23.91 -12.02
CA GLY A 213 19.37 -23.57 -12.54
C GLY A 213 19.53 -22.09 -12.87
N MET A 214 18.75 -21.21 -12.23
CA MET A 214 19.01 -19.77 -12.36
C MET A 214 20.30 -19.43 -11.62
N THR A 215 21.23 -18.79 -12.31
CA THR A 215 22.42 -18.26 -11.66
C THR A 215 22.06 -16.94 -10.98
N ILE A 216 22.13 -16.94 -9.65
CA ILE A 216 21.99 -15.72 -8.83
C ILE A 216 23.32 -14.98 -8.87
N LEU A 217 23.27 -13.67 -9.14
CA LEU A 217 24.44 -12.81 -9.10
C LEU A 217 25.04 -12.83 -7.69
N SER A 218 26.32 -13.18 -7.59
CA SER A 218 27.02 -13.25 -6.32
C SER A 218 28.35 -12.52 -6.36
N ARG A 219 28.66 -11.78 -5.29
CA ARG A 219 29.95 -11.14 -5.09
C ARG A 219 31.07 -12.15 -4.81
N ALA A 220 30.74 -13.33 -4.29
CA ALA A 220 31.70 -14.41 -4.07
C ALA A 220 32.26 -14.98 -5.40
N ASP A 221 31.46 -14.93 -6.48
CA ASP A 221 31.89 -15.36 -7.81
C ASP A 221 31.32 -14.47 -8.92
N TRP A 222 31.79 -13.22 -8.94
CA TRP A 222 31.23 -12.21 -9.85
C TRP A 222 31.46 -12.53 -11.33
N LYS A 223 32.48 -13.32 -11.66
CA LYS A 223 32.83 -13.69 -13.03
C LYS A 223 31.83 -14.68 -13.61
N ASN A 224 31.45 -15.69 -12.83
CA ASN A 224 30.60 -16.78 -13.31
C ASN A 224 29.11 -16.55 -13.01
N THR A 225 28.78 -15.55 -12.18
CA THR A 225 27.39 -15.23 -11.81
C THR A 225 26.80 -14.01 -12.49
N GLN A 226 27.48 -13.46 -13.50
CA GLN A 226 26.89 -12.38 -14.32
C GLN A 226 25.59 -12.85 -14.97
N PRO A 227 24.49 -12.08 -14.85
CA PRO A 227 23.23 -12.45 -15.48
C PRO A 227 23.39 -12.49 -17.01
N SER A 228 22.82 -13.51 -17.62
CA SER A 228 22.68 -13.63 -19.07
C SER A 228 21.21 -13.50 -19.47
N ALA A 229 20.93 -13.35 -20.77
CA ALA A 229 19.55 -13.26 -21.24
C ALA A 229 18.78 -14.53 -20.85
N PRO A 230 17.60 -14.41 -20.21
CA PRO A 230 16.88 -15.57 -19.72
C PRO A 230 16.34 -16.40 -20.89
N ILE A 231 16.37 -17.73 -20.73
CA ILE A 231 15.67 -18.66 -21.60
C ILE A 231 14.20 -18.70 -21.15
N ARG A 232 13.25 -18.51 -22.07
CA ARG A 232 11.82 -18.64 -21.74
C ARG A 232 11.54 -20.09 -21.32
N LYS A 233 10.89 -20.25 -20.17
CA LYS A 233 10.52 -21.54 -19.61
C LYS A 233 9.08 -21.54 -19.13
N ALA A 234 8.41 -22.69 -19.25
CA ALA A 234 7.11 -22.92 -18.64
C ALA A 234 7.27 -23.26 -17.15
N LEU A 235 6.28 -22.90 -16.33
CA LEU A 235 6.23 -23.36 -14.94
C LEU A 235 6.08 -24.89 -14.88
N ALA A 236 6.59 -25.50 -13.81
CA ALA A 236 6.31 -26.89 -13.50
C ALA A 236 4.78 -27.11 -13.33
N GLU A 237 4.28 -28.30 -13.69
CA GLU A 237 2.85 -28.60 -13.76
C GLU A 237 2.15 -28.48 -12.39
N ASP A 238 2.82 -28.93 -11.33
CA ASP A 238 2.35 -28.84 -9.94
C ASP A 238 2.21 -27.37 -9.49
N ARG A 239 3.17 -26.52 -9.84
CA ARG A 239 3.14 -25.07 -9.56
C ARG A 239 2.05 -24.36 -10.39
N LEU A 240 1.83 -24.80 -11.63
CA LEU A 240 0.72 -24.35 -12.46
C LEU A 240 -0.64 -24.68 -11.85
N MET A 241 -0.81 -25.90 -11.33
CA MET A 241 -2.05 -26.30 -10.64
C MET A 241 -2.29 -25.46 -9.38
N ARG A 242 -1.25 -25.25 -8.56
CA ARG A 242 -1.33 -24.36 -7.38
C ARG A 242 -1.68 -22.92 -7.76
N ALA A 243 -1.12 -22.41 -8.85
CA ALA A 243 -1.46 -21.09 -9.35
C ALA A 243 -2.91 -21.02 -9.85
N ALA A 244 -3.44 -22.09 -10.44
CA ALA A 244 -4.73 -22.10 -11.13
C ALA A 244 -5.94 -22.37 -10.22
N MET A 245 -5.76 -23.13 -9.14
CA MET A 245 -6.87 -23.64 -8.33
C MET A 245 -6.69 -23.29 -6.84
N TYR A 246 -7.78 -22.84 -6.23
CA TYR A 246 -7.91 -22.73 -4.78
C TYR A 246 -9.27 -23.32 -4.38
N ASP A 247 -9.27 -24.19 -3.37
CA ASP A 247 -10.48 -24.80 -2.83
C ASP A 247 -10.64 -24.39 -1.35
N PRO A 248 -11.61 -23.51 -1.01
CA PRO A 248 -11.80 -23.07 0.37
C PRO A 248 -12.24 -24.20 1.32
N PHE A 249 -12.73 -25.33 0.81
CA PHE A 249 -13.14 -26.46 1.63
C PHE A 249 -11.94 -27.30 2.09
N THR A 250 -10.97 -27.51 1.20
CA THR A 250 -9.91 -28.52 1.38
C THR A 250 -8.48 -28.00 1.35
N ASP A 251 -8.25 -26.71 1.01
CA ASP A 251 -6.90 -26.13 0.99
C ASP A 251 -6.19 -26.39 2.33
N PRO A 252 -5.00 -27.01 2.32
CA PRO A 252 -4.34 -27.48 3.53
C PRO A 252 -3.83 -26.34 4.42
N TRP A 253 -3.75 -25.12 3.89
CA TRP A 253 -3.23 -23.97 4.61
C TRP A 253 -4.35 -23.11 5.16
N THR A 254 -5.36 -22.77 4.36
CA THR A 254 -6.34 -21.72 4.68
C THR A 254 -7.79 -22.13 4.42
N GLY A 255 -8.00 -23.38 3.97
CA GLY A 255 -9.31 -23.99 3.90
C GLY A 255 -9.89 -24.27 5.29
N ASN A 256 -11.07 -24.89 5.36
CA ASN A 256 -11.82 -25.06 6.61
C ASN A 256 -11.11 -25.82 7.74
N LYS A 257 -10.10 -26.62 7.40
CA LYS A 257 -9.23 -27.33 8.36
C LYS A 257 -7.75 -27.05 8.12
N GLY A 258 -7.47 -25.94 7.43
CA GLY A 258 -6.11 -25.56 7.10
C GLY A 258 -5.30 -25.18 8.34
N VAL A 259 -3.97 -25.30 8.24
CA VAL A 259 -3.02 -24.97 9.32
C VAL A 259 -3.19 -23.53 9.84
N PHE A 260 -3.63 -22.63 8.98
CA PHE A 260 -3.85 -21.21 9.23
C PHE A 260 -5.33 -20.83 9.17
N ALA A 261 -6.24 -21.79 9.28
CA ALA A 261 -7.66 -21.50 9.41
C ALA A 261 -7.90 -20.67 10.68
N GLU A 262 -8.70 -19.62 10.57
CA GLU A 262 -9.05 -18.82 11.73
C GLU A 262 -10.04 -19.55 12.64
N GLU A 263 -9.86 -19.33 13.94
CA GLU A 263 -10.71 -19.92 14.96
C GLU A 263 -12.17 -19.47 14.79
N PRO A 264 -13.15 -20.37 15.01
CA PRO A 264 -14.56 -20.02 14.97
C PRO A 264 -14.90 -18.84 15.88
N VAL A 265 -15.71 -17.93 15.35
CA VAL A 265 -16.16 -16.73 16.08
C VAL A 265 -17.61 -16.91 16.54
N VAL A 266 -17.92 -16.38 17.72
CA VAL A 266 -19.31 -16.30 18.20
C VAL A 266 -19.96 -15.07 17.57
N ILE A 267 -20.99 -15.30 16.76
CA ILE A 267 -21.85 -14.23 16.24
C ILE A 267 -23.11 -14.21 17.11
N SER A 268 -23.41 -13.06 17.71
CA SER A 268 -24.63 -12.86 18.49
C SER A 268 -25.73 -12.26 17.62
N SER A 269 -26.90 -11.95 18.20
CA SER A 269 -27.95 -11.26 17.45
C SER A 269 -27.49 -9.85 17.00
N PRO A 270 -27.95 -9.37 15.82
CA PRO A 270 -27.64 -8.02 15.34
C PRO A 270 -28.02 -6.94 16.37
N ARG A 271 -27.18 -5.89 16.45
CA ARG A 271 -27.30 -4.73 17.39
C ARG A 271 -27.36 -5.08 18.88
N SER A 272 -26.83 -6.22 19.29
CA SER A 272 -26.87 -6.67 20.70
C SER A 272 -26.08 -5.77 21.67
N SER A 273 -25.03 -5.10 21.21
CA SER A 273 -24.16 -4.26 22.07
C SER A 273 -24.55 -2.78 22.11
N GLY A 274 -25.29 -2.29 21.10
CA GLY A 274 -25.63 -0.87 20.97
C GLY A 274 -24.48 0.03 20.52
N LEU A 275 -23.30 -0.53 20.25
CA LEU A 275 -22.12 0.20 19.79
C LEU A 275 -22.24 0.55 18.30
N VAL A 276 -21.72 1.71 17.90
CA VAL A 276 -21.59 2.15 16.52
C VAL A 276 -20.14 2.54 16.20
N LEU A 277 -19.82 2.70 14.91
CA LEU A 277 -18.45 2.99 14.48
C LEU A 277 -17.85 4.25 15.14
N ALA A 278 -18.68 5.24 15.48
CA ALA A 278 -18.26 6.44 16.20
C ALA A 278 -17.68 6.13 17.59
N ASP A 279 -18.20 5.11 18.30
CA ASP A 279 -17.71 4.69 19.62
C ASP A 279 -16.30 4.09 19.56
N MET A 280 -15.91 3.61 18.37
CA MET A 280 -14.65 2.92 18.14
C MET A 280 -13.50 3.87 17.73
N ARG A 281 -13.81 5.14 17.48
CA ARG A 281 -12.82 6.14 17.09
C ARG A 281 -11.82 6.38 18.22
N GLY A 282 -10.52 6.38 17.90
CA GLY A 282 -9.43 6.58 18.86
C GLY A 282 -9.10 5.37 19.73
N LYS A 283 -9.91 4.30 19.72
CA LYS A 283 -9.62 3.05 20.43
C LYS A 283 -8.41 2.35 19.83
N ALA A 284 -7.63 1.66 20.66
CA ALA A 284 -6.56 0.80 20.17
C ALA A 284 -7.16 -0.36 19.35
N TRP A 285 -6.40 -0.95 18.43
CA TRP A 285 -6.93 -2.02 17.57
C TRP A 285 -7.30 -3.29 18.35
N ASP A 286 -6.61 -3.54 19.46
CA ASP A 286 -6.82 -4.64 20.40
C ASP A 286 -7.72 -4.26 21.59
N ASP A 287 -8.33 -3.07 21.57
CA ASP A 287 -9.28 -2.64 22.61
C ASP A 287 -10.45 -3.66 22.72
N PRO A 288 -10.80 -4.12 23.93
CA PRO A 288 -11.82 -5.15 24.13
C PRO A 288 -13.22 -4.73 23.64
N LEU A 289 -13.49 -3.42 23.47
CA LEU A 289 -14.75 -2.95 22.88
C LEU A 289 -14.94 -3.41 21.44
N TRP A 290 -13.85 -3.69 20.70
CA TRP A 290 -13.95 -4.22 19.34
C TRP A 290 -14.70 -5.55 19.31
N GLU A 291 -14.53 -6.42 20.30
CA GLU A 291 -15.24 -7.71 20.32
C GLU A 291 -16.75 -7.51 20.49
N ALA A 292 -17.17 -6.62 21.39
CA ALA A 292 -18.57 -6.27 21.57
C ALA A 292 -19.17 -5.60 20.32
N TYR A 293 -18.41 -4.73 19.66
CA TYR A 293 -18.83 -4.07 18.42
C TYR A 293 -18.97 -5.06 17.26
N LEU A 294 -18.06 -6.03 17.12
CA LEU A 294 -18.07 -6.99 16.01
C LEU A 294 -19.10 -8.11 16.23
N ASN A 295 -19.46 -8.44 17.48
CA ASN A 295 -20.47 -9.48 17.79
C ASN A 295 -21.86 -9.18 17.24
N GLN A 296 -22.10 -7.95 16.80
CA GLN A 296 -23.37 -7.49 16.24
C GLN A 296 -23.41 -7.52 14.70
N ILE A 297 -22.34 -7.96 14.03
CA ILE A 297 -22.30 -8.07 12.56
C ILE A 297 -23.44 -8.96 12.08
N ASP A 298 -24.20 -8.46 11.11
CA ASP A 298 -25.27 -9.20 10.44
C ASP A 298 -24.84 -9.60 9.02
N PHE A 299 -24.44 -10.86 8.85
CA PHE A 299 -24.05 -11.40 7.54
C PHE A 299 -25.23 -11.60 6.58
N SER A 300 -26.47 -11.38 7.02
CA SER A 300 -27.64 -11.35 6.14
C SER A 300 -27.87 -9.99 5.47
N GLU A 301 -27.15 -8.94 5.88
CA GLU A 301 -27.28 -7.59 5.31
C GLU A 301 -26.51 -7.45 3.99
N ASP A 302 -27.22 -7.15 2.89
CA ASP A 302 -26.61 -6.94 1.56
C ASP A 302 -25.52 -5.86 1.55
N ALA A 303 -25.67 -4.80 2.36
CA ALA A 303 -24.73 -3.70 2.41
C ALA A 303 -23.36 -4.12 2.96
N LEU A 304 -23.32 -5.12 3.85
CA LEU A 304 -22.07 -5.71 4.32
C LEU A 304 -21.31 -6.37 3.17
N TRP A 305 -22.02 -7.16 2.36
CA TRP A 305 -21.43 -7.81 1.19
C TRP A 305 -20.98 -6.80 0.13
N GLN A 306 -21.74 -5.71 -0.08
CA GLN A 306 -21.30 -4.63 -0.97
C GLN A 306 -20.00 -3.98 -0.49
N MET A 307 -19.87 -3.71 0.81
CA MET A 307 -18.64 -3.20 1.40
C MET A 307 -17.43 -4.12 1.17
N LEU A 308 -17.62 -5.43 1.27
CA LEU A 308 -16.55 -6.43 1.14
C LEU A 308 -16.20 -6.75 -0.33
N LEU A 309 -17.20 -6.86 -1.21
CA LEU A 309 -17.05 -7.46 -2.55
C LEU A 309 -17.03 -6.47 -3.71
N THR A 310 -17.52 -5.24 -3.49
CA THR A 310 -17.69 -4.20 -4.52
C THR A 310 -17.07 -2.86 -4.13
N ALA A 311 -15.88 -2.90 -3.51
CA ALA A 311 -15.21 -1.74 -2.92
C ALA A 311 -14.52 -0.81 -3.95
N SER A 312 -14.99 -0.77 -5.20
CA SER A 312 -14.41 0.06 -6.25
C SER A 312 -14.89 1.50 -6.16
N GLY A 313 -13.99 2.38 -5.72
CA GLY A 313 -14.22 3.82 -5.61
C GLY A 313 -15.15 4.25 -4.45
N GLN A 314 -15.50 3.32 -3.58
CA GLN A 314 -16.35 3.54 -2.40
C GLN A 314 -16.36 2.32 -1.49
N THR A 315 -16.86 2.51 -0.27
CA THR A 315 -17.41 1.42 0.56
C THR A 315 -18.86 1.72 0.89
N ALA A 316 -19.71 0.68 0.96
CA ALA A 316 -21.12 0.82 1.29
C ALA A 316 -21.33 1.34 2.73
N ALA A 317 -22.48 1.99 2.96
CA ALA A 317 -22.95 2.28 4.31
C ALA A 317 -23.51 0.99 4.93
N VAL A 318 -23.11 0.67 6.15
CA VAL A 318 -23.60 -0.50 6.91
C VAL A 318 -24.26 0.03 8.17
N GLU A 319 -25.58 0.12 8.17
CA GLU A 319 -26.34 0.79 9.23
C GLU A 319 -26.25 0.04 10.57
N ALA A 320 -26.18 -1.30 10.54
CA ALA A 320 -26.01 -2.11 11.74
C ALA A 320 -24.70 -1.80 12.49
N LEU A 321 -23.69 -1.33 11.77
CA LEU A 321 -22.38 -0.95 12.29
C LEU A 321 -22.25 0.55 12.54
N GLY A 322 -23.25 1.36 12.17
CA GLY A 322 -23.14 2.82 12.15
C GLY A 322 -22.03 3.33 11.22
N LYS A 323 -21.65 2.54 10.22
CA LYS A 323 -20.63 2.91 9.23
C LYS A 323 -21.26 3.66 8.06
N PRO A 324 -20.89 4.93 7.80
CA PRO A 324 -21.30 5.65 6.61
C PRO A 324 -20.63 5.14 5.33
N ARG A 325 -21.20 5.52 4.19
CA ARG A 325 -20.63 5.30 2.88
C ARG A 325 -19.37 6.14 2.72
N SER A 326 -18.28 5.55 2.22
CA SER A 326 -17.07 6.30 1.83
C SER A 326 -17.03 6.56 0.32
N VAL A 327 -16.18 7.50 -0.08
CA VAL A 327 -15.80 7.70 -1.48
C VAL A 327 -14.28 7.62 -1.56
N ASP A 328 -13.80 6.82 -2.50
CA ASP A 328 -12.38 6.57 -2.69
C ASP A 328 -12.00 6.79 -4.16
N LEU A 329 -10.84 7.38 -4.44
CA LEU A 329 -10.46 7.75 -5.81
C LEU A 329 -8.95 7.62 -6.04
N ASP A 330 -8.57 7.33 -7.28
CA ASP A 330 -7.22 7.59 -7.80
C ASP A 330 -6.90 9.10 -7.77
N GLY A 331 -5.65 9.54 -7.87
CA GLY A 331 -4.43 8.75 -7.92
C GLY A 331 -3.20 9.53 -7.45
N PRO A 332 -1.99 8.95 -7.60
CA PRO A 332 -0.72 9.50 -7.14
C PRO A 332 -0.38 10.94 -7.57
N GLN A 333 -0.92 11.40 -8.70
CA GLN A 333 -0.66 12.73 -9.28
C GLN A 333 -1.81 13.73 -9.02
N GLY A 334 -2.72 13.41 -8.09
CA GLY A 334 -3.90 14.22 -7.80
C GLY A 334 -5.18 13.41 -7.82
N ILE A 335 -6.21 13.89 -7.12
CA ILE A 335 -7.47 13.17 -6.99
C ILE A 335 -8.25 13.22 -8.30
N GLY A 336 -8.85 12.10 -8.70
CA GLY A 336 -9.63 11.95 -9.92
C GLY A 336 -8.80 11.88 -11.21
N ALA A 337 -7.46 11.80 -11.14
CA ALA A 337 -6.62 11.67 -12.34
C ALA A 337 -7.07 10.46 -13.18
N GLY A 338 -7.67 10.71 -14.35
CA GLY A 338 -8.18 9.69 -15.27
C GLY A 338 -9.68 9.34 -15.17
N ARG A 339 -10.48 9.97 -14.27
CA ARG A 339 -11.95 9.78 -14.22
C ARG A 339 -12.71 11.10 -14.24
N ARG A 340 -13.94 11.06 -14.76
CA ARG A 340 -14.91 12.18 -14.79
C ARG A 340 -15.41 12.52 -13.38
N SER A 341 -14.55 13.12 -12.57
CA SER A 341 -15.01 13.92 -11.43
C SER A 341 -15.82 15.10 -11.96
N THR A 342 -16.99 15.38 -11.38
CA THR A 342 -17.77 16.60 -11.67
C THR A 342 -17.25 17.82 -10.90
N LYS A 343 -16.27 17.63 -10.02
CA LYS A 343 -15.59 18.68 -9.25
C LYS A 343 -14.17 18.86 -9.76
N GLU A 344 -13.73 20.10 -9.93
CA GLU A 344 -12.36 20.42 -10.32
C GLU A 344 -11.39 19.96 -9.23
N THR A 345 -10.34 19.25 -9.64
CA THR A 345 -9.26 18.73 -8.79
C THR A 345 -7.90 19.24 -9.27
N TYR A 346 -6.87 19.14 -8.44
CA TYR A 346 -5.52 19.60 -8.78
C TYR A 346 -4.70 18.48 -9.40
N ALA A 347 -3.94 18.82 -10.44
CA ALA A 347 -2.91 17.95 -11.00
C ALA A 347 -1.55 18.35 -10.41
N TYR A 348 -0.95 17.44 -9.65
CA TYR A 348 0.36 17.64 -9.04
C TYR A 348 1.47 16.96 -9.85
N CYS A 349 2.71 17.26 -9.48
CA CYS A 349 3.88 16.61 -10.06
C CYS A 349 3.87 15.09 -9.83
N ALA A 350 4.49 14.37 -10.76
CA ALA A 350 4.70 12.93 -10.67
C ALA A 350 5.60 12.56 -9.46
N GLN A 351 5.40 11.39 -8.87
CA GLN A 351 6.12 11.00 -7.65
C GLN A 351 7.62 10.84 -7.87
N VAL A 352 8.06 10.55 -9.10
CA VAL A 352 9.49 10.55 -9.44
C VAL A 352 10.14 11.93 -9.24
N LEU A 353 9.38 13.02 -9.47
CA LEU A 353 9.86 14.38 -9.20
C LEU A 353 9.90 14.67 -7.71
N LEU A 354 8.91 14.18 -6.95
CA LEU A 354 8.92 14.26 -5.49
C LEU A 354 10.11 13.46 -4.90
N GLY A 355 10.40 12.28 -5.45
CA GLY A 355 11.59 11.47 -5.20
C GLY A 355 12.89 12.25 -5.39
N ALA A 356 13.01 12.93 -6.54
CA ALA A 356 14.16 13.77 -6.86
C ALA A 356 14.35 14.98 -5.93
N THR A 357 13.37 15.31 -5.08
CA THR A 357 13.53 16.39 -4.10
C THR A 357 14.34 15.99 -2.88
N PHE A 358 14.36 14.71 -2.48
CA PHE A 358 14.94 14.25 -1.21
C PHE A 358 14.45 15.06 0.01
N HIS A 359 13.19 15.54 -0.02
CA HIS A 359 12.69 16.48 0.97
C HIS A 359 11.44 15.92 1.68
N PRO A 360 11.60 15.28 2.85
CA PRO A 360 10.48 14.70 3.60
C PRO A 360 9.40 15.73 3.97
N GLU A 361 9.79 16.94 4.40
CA GLU A 361 8.82 18.00 4.72
C GLU A 361 7.98 18.43 3.50
N LEU A 362 8.58 18.49 2.30
CA LEU A 362 7.84 18.79 1.08
C LEU A 362 6.88 17.65 0.70
N ALA A 363 7.28 16.40 0.92
CA ALA A 363 6.39 15.25 0.74
C ALA A 363 5.21 15.28 1.73
N TYR A 364 5.45 15.69 2.98
CA TYR A 364 4.39 15.94 3.96
C TYR A 364 3.43 17.05 3.51
N ALA A 365 3.95 18.19 3.05
CA ALA A 365 3.15 19.29 2.53
C ALA A 365 2.34 18.90 1.27
N PHE A 366 2.92 18.07 0.39
CA PHE A 366 2.19 17.46 -0.72
C PHE A 366 1.03 16.60 -0.21
N GLY A 367 1.27 15.72 0.77
CA GLY A 367 0.23 14.92 1.41
C GLY A 367 -0.88 15.78 2.04
N GLN A 368 -0.54 16.88 2.71
CA GLN A 368 -1.52 17.81 3.25
C GLN A 368 -2.38 18.46 2.16
N SER A 369 -1.82 18.72 0.98
CA SER A 369 -2.55 19.28 -0.17
C SER A 369 -3.61 18.28 -0.66
N ILE A 370 -3.24 17.00 -0.81
CA ILE A 370 -4.18 15.91 -1.10
C ILE A 370 -5.27 15.84 0.00
N GLY A 371 -4.87 15.94 1.26
CA GLY A 371 -5.77 15.93 2.41
C GLY A 371 -6.81 17.06 2.40
N ASN A 372 -6.38 18.28 2.12
CA ASN A 372 -7.27 19.44 2.03
C ASN A 372 -8.25 19.29 0.86
N GLU A 373 -7.77 18.81 -0.28
CA GLU A 373 -8.59 18.57 -1.46
C GLU A 373 -9.64 17.48 -1.22
N ALA A 374 -9.24 16.39 -0.55
CA ALA A 374 -10.15 15.33 -0.16
C ALA A 374 -11.32 15.85 0.70
N LEU A 375 -11.05 16.70 1.69
CA LEU A 375 -12.08 17.34 2.51
C LEU A 375 -13.02 18.23 1.67
N MET A 376 -12.50 18.97 0.68
CA MET A 376 -13.31 19.84 -0.18
C MET A 376 -14.30 19.06 -1.06
N ILE A 377 -13.90 17.88 -1.53
CA ILE A 377 -14.73 17.08 -2.44
C ILE A 377 -15.57 16.01 -1.72
N GLY A 378 -15.28 15.72 -0.45
CA GLY A 378 -15.94 14.68 0.34
C GLY A 378 -15.33 13.28 0.12
N LEU A 379 -14.02 13.21 -0.13
CA LEU A 379 -13.26 11.97 -0.30
C LEU A 379 -12.72 11.47 1.03
N THR A 380 -12.79 10.16 1.24
CA THR A 380 -12.17 9.49 2.39
C THR A 380 -10.93 8.70 2.01
N GLY A 381 -11.01 7.87 0.97
CA GLY A 381 -9.90 7.02 0.52
C GLY A 381 -9.14 7.60 -0.67
N TRP A 382 -7.82 7.58 -0.59
CA TRP A 382 -6.94 7.94 -1.71
C TRP A 382 -6.17 6.71 -2.18
N TYR A 383 -6.32 6.32 -3.45
CA TYR A 383 -5.54 5.23 -4.05
C TYR A 383 -4.13 5.70 -4.41
N GLY A 384 -3.32 5.94 -3.38
CA GLY A 384 -1.93 6.36 -3.44
C GLY A 384 -1.34 6.51 -2.04
N PRO A 385 -0.04 6.82 -1.93
CA PRO A 385 0.93 6.98 -3.02
C PRO A 385 1.37 5.65 -3.65
N GLY A 386 2.04 5.71 -4.80
CA GLY A 386 2.69 4.56 -5.42
C GLY A 386 4.12 4.38 -4.89
N VAL A 387 4.49 3.22 -4.36
CA VAL A 387 5.77 3.02 -3.65
C VAL A 387 6.59 1.83 -4.16
N ASN A 388 6.24 1.30 -5.34
CA ASN A 388 7.00 0.24 -5.99
C ASN A 388 8.39 0.75 -6.42
N ILE A 389 9.42 -0.09 -6.29
CA ILE A 389 10.79 0.26 -6.68
C ILE A 389 10.96 0.40 -8.19
N HIS A 390 11.77 1.36 -8.63
CA HIS A 390 12.22 1.44 -10.03
C HIS A 390 13.23 0.34 -10.39
N ARG A 391 12.78 -0.92 -10.43
CA ARG A 391 13.63 -2.07 -10.80
C ARG A 391 14.25 -1.93 -12.21
N SER A 392 13.52 -1.30 -13.12
CA SER A 392 13.91 -1.09 -14.50
C SER A 392 13.39 0.25 -14.99
N ALA A 393 14.22 0.99 -15.74
CA ALA A 393 13.83 2.24 -16.38
C ALA A 393 12.66 2.08 -17.39
N PHE A 394 12.38 0.84 -17.83
CA PHE A 394 11.32 0.53 -18.79
C PHE A 394 9.95 0.22 -18.17
N CYS A 395 9.82 0.27 -16.85
CA CYS A 395 8.50 0.14 -16.23
C CYS A 395 7.64 1.37 -16.58
N GLY A 396 6.46 1.13 -17.17
CA GLY A 396 5.57 2.19 -17.62
C GLY A 396 4.98 3.08 -16.51
N ARG A 397 5.05 2.63 -15.25
CA ARG A 397 4.51 3.36 -14.07
C ARG A 397 5.57 3.98 -13.17
N ASN A 398 6.85 3.96 -13.55
CA ASN A 398 7.90 4.66 -12.78
C ASN A 398 7.58 6.14 -12.51
N PHE A 399 6.81 6.81 -13.37
CA PHE A 399 6.45 8.22 -13.13
C PHE A 399 5.69 8.42 -11.81
N GLU A 400 4.88 7.45 -11.38
CA GLU A 400 4.08 7.52 -10.16
C GLU A 400 4.68 6.76 -8.98
N TYR A 401 5.94 6.35 -9.08
CA TYR A 401 6.74 5.84 -7.97
C TYR A 401 7.92 6.76 -7.67
N TYR A 402 8.60 6.58 -6.54
CA TYR A 402 9.61 7.53 -6.05
C TYR A 402 11.01 7.28 -6.59
N SER A 403 11.56 6.08 -6.39
CA SER A 403 12.99 5.81 -6.59
C SER A 403 13.29 4.32 -6.83
N GLU A 404 14.51 4.05 -7.26
CA GLU A 404 15.13 2.71 -7.20
C GLU A 404 15.61 2.35 -5.78
N ASP A 405 15.76 3.34 -4.90
CA ASP A 405 16.18 3.16 -3.51
C ASP A 405 14.96 3.01 -2.58
N PRO A 406 14.91 1.93 -1.76
CA PRO A 406 13.77 1.66 -0.89
C PRO A 406 13.66 2.60 0.30
N LEU A 407 14.79 3.10 0.84
CA LEU A 407 14.78 4.01 1.98
C LEU A 407 14.25 5.38 1.56
N LEU A 408 14.72 5.94 0.45
CA LEU A 408 14.20 7.17 -0.13
C LEU A 408 12.70 7.06 -0.43
N SER A 409 12.29 5.96 -1.08
CA SER A 409 10.88 5.72 -1.40
C SER A 409 10.02 5.62 -0.15
N GLY A 410 10.47 4.85 0.85
CA GLY A 410 9.75 4.65 2.10
C GLY A 410 9.62 5.93 2.95
N LYS A 411 10.71 6.70 3.11
CA LYS A 411 10.69 7.94 3.92
C LYS A 411 9.80 9.03 3.30
N LEU A 412 9.84 9.20 1.98
CA LEU A 412 8.98 10.16 1.29
C LEU A 412 7.51 9.70 1.29
N ALA A 413 7.26 8.41 1.07
CA ALA A 413 5.91 7.84 1.18
C ALA A 413 5.34 8.00 2.60
N SER A 414 6.13 7.69 3.63
CA SER A 414 5.75 7.86 5.04
C SER A 414 5.35 9.32 5.34
N SER A 415 6.15 10.28 4.89
CA SER A 415 5.86 11.70 5.05
C SER A 415 4.59 12.12 4.30
N CYS A 416 4.42 11.67 3.06
CA CYS A 416 3.24 11.93 2.24
C CYS A 416 1.95 11.35 2.86
N ILE A 417 1.99 10.10 3.31
CA ILE A 417 0.87 9.43 3.98
C ILE A 417 0.52 10.16 5.29
N SER A 418 1.53 10.55 6.09
CA SER A 418 1.36 11.33 7.32
C SER A 418 0.68 12.67 7.05
N GLY A 419 1.09 13.36 5.98
CA GLY A 419 0.50 14.62 5.53
C GLY A 419 -0.98 14.48 5.17
N ALA A 420 -1.33 13.46 4.37
CA ALA A 420 -2.73 13.18 3.99
C ALA A 420 -3.58 12.78 5.21
N ALA A 421 -3.04 11.92 6.08
CA ALA A 421 -3.69 11.47 7.30
C ALA A 421 -3.87 12.60 8.33
N SER A 422 -3.05 13.66 8.30
CA SER A 422 -3.27 14.88 9.12
C SER A 422 -4.56 15.64 8.78
N ARG A 423 -5.24 15.25 7.69
CA ARG A 423 -6.58 15.69 7.30
C ARG A 423 -7.61 14.56 7.33
N GLY A 424 -7.22 13.39 7.86
CA GLY A 424 -8.03 12.19 8.00
C GLY A 424 -8.18 11.35 6.73
N VAL A 425 -7.43 11.62 5.67
CA VAL A 425 -7.50 10.79 4.45
C VAL A 425 -6.89 9.42 4.71
N LEU A 426 -7.60 8.37 4.30
CA LEU A 426 -7.13 7.00 4.28
C LEU A 426 -6.33 6.76 3.01
N SER A 427 -5.01 6.71 3.11
CA SER A 427 -4.11 6.43 1.98
C SER A 427 -3.99 4.92 1.76
N TYR A 428 -4.38 4.43 0.58
CA TYR A 428 -4.11 3.07 0.12
C TYR A 428 -2.79 3.04 -0.65
N MET A 429 -1.68 2.96 0.10
CA MET A 429 -0.35 2.86 -0.53
C MET A 429 -0.27 1.61 -1.42
N LYS A 430 0.36 1.74 -2.59
CA LYS A 430 0.24 0.73 -3.66
C LYS A 430 1.50 0.55 -4.48
N HIS A 431 1.71 -0.58 -5.16
CA HIS A 431 0.91 -1.82 -5.16
C HIS A 431 1.70 -2.89 -4.43
N PHE A 432 1.11 -3.47 -3.38
CA PHE A 432 1.76 -4.39 -2.47
C PHE A 432 1.66 -5.84 -2.99
N ALA A 433 2.69 -6.42 -3.62
CA ALA A 433 4.05 -5.92 -3.79
C ALA A 433 4.68 -6.35 -5.13
N LEU A 434 5.93 -5.92 -5.38
CA LEU A 434 6.75 -6.32 -6.54
C LEU A 434 6.15 -5.99 -7.92
N ASN A 435 5.23 -5.03 -8.00
CA ASN A 435 4.62 -4.58 -9.26
C ASN A 435 5.52 -3.60 -10.02
N ASN A 436 6.63 -4.10 -10.58
CA ASN A 436 7.65 -3.27 -11.23
C ASN A 436 7.70 -3.46 -12.76
N TYR A 437 6.63 -4.00 -13.37
CA TYR A 437 6.55 -4.24 -14.81
C TYR A 437 5.10 -4.21 -15.34
N GLU A 438 4.86 -3.32 -16.31
CA GLU A 438 3.54 -3.05 -16.92
C GLU A 438 3.21 -3.95 -18.12
N GLY A 439 3.76 -5.17 -18.18
CA GLY A 439 3.29 -6.17 -19.15
C GLY A 439 1.84 -6.58 -18.86
N PRO A 440 1.38 -7.78 -19.24
CA PRO A 440 0.09 -8.28 -18.78
C PRO A 440 0.14 -8.52 -17.24
N ALA A 441 -0.01 -7.44 -16.47
CA ALA A 441 0.29 -7.37 -15.03
C ALA A 441 -0.59 -8.31 -14.19
N THR A 442 -1.79 -8.64 -14.68
CA THR A 442 -2.71 -9.60 -14.04
C THR A 442 -2.23 -11.06 -14.09
N CYS A 443 -1.19 -11.36 -14.88
CA CYS A 443 -0.63 -12.70 -15.06
C CYS A 443 0.90 -12.72 -14.89
N LEU A 444 1.50 -11.63 -14.39
CA LEU A 444 2.94 -11.55 -14.16
C LEU A 444 3.30 -12.33 -12.89
N THR A 445 4.16 -13.33 -13.00
CA THR A 445 4.77 -14.02 -11.85
C THR A 445 6.18 -13.46 -11.63
N VAL A 446 6.45 -12.99 -10.42
CA VAL A 446 7.75 -12.43 -10.03
C VAL A 446 8.47 -13.40 -9.11
N TRP A 447 9.71 -13.74 -9.48
CA TRP A 447 10.59 -14.63 -8.71
C TRP A 447 11.78 -13.82 -8.20
N ALA A 448 11.98 -13.84 -6.89
CA ALA A 448 13.06 -13.16 -6.20
C ALA A 448 13.41 -13.94 -4.94
N THR A 449 14.66 -13.81 -4.48
CA THR A 449 15.09 -14.38 -3.20
C THR A 449 14.41 -13.65 -2.05
N GLU A 450 14.23 -14.33 -0.92
CA GLU A 450 13.72 -13.72 0.32
C GLU A 450 14.48 -12.44 0.68
N GLN A 451 15.81 -12.47 0.59
CA GLN A 451 16.66 -11.30 0.86
C GLN A 451 16.26 -10.10 -0.02
N ALA A 452 16.12 -10.29 -1.33
CA ALA A 452 15.75 -9.21 -2.25
C ALA A 452 14.32 -8.72 -2.01
N ILE A 453 13.39 -9.65 -1.72
CA ILE A 453 12.01 -9.32 -1.36
C ILE A 453 12.00 -8.40 -0.14
N ARG A 454 12.72 -8.75 0.93
CA ARG A 454 12.74 -8.01 2.20
C ARG A 454 13.50 -6.70 2.14
N GLU A 455 14.73 -6.69 1.62
CA GLU A 455 15.61 -5.52 1.65
C GLU A 455 15.28 -4.47 0.58
N ILE A 456 14.69 -4.88 -0.55
CA ILE A 456 14.43 -3.98 -1.68
C ILE A 456 12.94 -3.72 -1.86
N TYR A 457 12.16 -4.75 -2.18
CA TYR A 457 10.81 -4.53 -2.69
C TYR A 457 9.79 -4.23 -1.59
N LEU A 458 9.93 -4.87 -0.43
CA LEU A 458 9.04 -4.68 0.71
C LEU A 458 9.49 -3.52 1.61
N ARG A 459 10.77 -3.16 1.59
CA ARG A 459 11.34 -2.16 2.50
C ARG A 459 10.69 -0.78 2.40
N SER A 460 10.29 -0.33 1.21
CA SER A 460 9.56 0.95 1.05
C SER A 460 8.18 0.92 1.74
N PHE A 461 7.48 -0.21 1.68
CA PHE A 461 6.21 -0.42 2.39
C PHE A 461 6.42 -0.57 3.89
N GLU A 462 7.43 -1.32 4.32
CA GLU A 462 7.77 -1.51 5.74
C GLU A 462 7.99 -0.17 6.45
N ILE A 463 8.82 0.70 5.85
CA ILE A 463 9.10 2.03 6.38
C ILE A 463 7.81 2.84 6.50
N ALA A 464 6.95 2.84 5.47
CA ALA A 464 5.68 3.55 5.51
C ALA A 464 4.72 3.01 6.59
N VAL A 465 4.61 1.68 6.73
CA VAL A 465 3.80 1.03 7.77
C VAL A 465 4.29 1.39 9.18
N LYS A 466 5.60 1.37 9.38
CA LYS A 466 6.20 1.55 10.71
C LYS A 466 6.30 3.00 11.14
N GLU A 467 6.54 3.93 10.20
CA GLU A 467 6.90 5.32 10.53
C GLU A 467 5.81 6.35 10.25
N ALA A 468 4.87 6.09 9.33
CA ALA A 468 3.86 7.07 9.00
C ALA A 468 2.94 7.28 10.22
N SER A 469 2.77 8.53 10.65
CA SER A 469 1.99 8.87 11.84
C SER A 469 1.19 10.15 11.66
N CYS A 470 0.10 10.28 12.40
CA CYS A 470 -0.69 11.50 12.45
C CYS A 470 -1.29 11.73 13.83
N GLU A 471 -1.68 12.97 14.09
CA GLU A 471 -2.49 13.34 15.24
C GLU A 471 -3.97 13.15 14.91
N LEU A 472 -4.61 12.19 15.57
CA LEU A 472 -6.05 11.99 15.52
C LEU A 472 -6.75 12.93 16.52
N LEU A 473 -7.72 13.70 16.02
CA LEU A 473 -8.67 14.47 16.83
C LEU A 473 -10.00 13.74 16.91
N TYR A 474 -10.52 13.54 18.13
CA TYR A 474 -11.78 12.82 18.36
C TYR A 474 -12.45 13.21 19.68
N TYR A 475 -13.76 12.96 19.79
CA TYR A 475 -14.48 13.06 21.05
C TYR A 475 -14.36 11.71 21.79
N GLU A 476 -13.81 11.72 23.00
CA GLU A 476 -13.58 10.49 23.76
C GLU A 476 -14.82 9.97 24.48
N ASN A 477 -15.72 10.88 24.88
CA ASN A 477 -16.99 10.63 25.57
C ASN A 477 -18.00 11.70 25.13
N ASP A 478 -19.11 11.88 25.86
CA ASP A 478 -20.08 12.99 25.69
C ASP A 478 -19.50 14.39 26.01
N SER A 479 -18.17 14.52 26.06
CA SER A 479 -17.49 15.79 26.25
C SER A 479 -17.52 16.64 24.97
N VAL A 480 -17.61 17.95 25.15
CA VAL A 480 -17.48 18.93 24.06
C VAL A 480 -16.01 19.13 23.66
N ASP A 481 -15.06 18.68 24.50
CA ASP A 481 -13.63 18.82 24.25
C ASP A 481 -13.08 17.68 23.38
N LEU A 482 -12.21 18.04 22.43
CA LEU A 482 -11.50 17.09 21.57
C LEU A 482 -10.28 16.52 22.30
N SER A 483 -10.20 15.19 22.35
CA SER A 483 -8.98 14.46 22.71
C SER A 483 -8.03 14.35 21.51
N ARG A 484 -6.73 14.22 21.81
CA ARG A 484 -5.64 14.05 20.85
C ARG A 484 -4.97 12.71 21.06
N LYS A 485 -4.63 12.03 19.98
CA LYS A 485 -3.85 10.79 20.00
C LYS A 485 -2.93 10.72 18.79
N THR A 486 -1.64 10.53 19.02
CA THR A 486 -0.71 10.12 17.96
C THR A 486 -1.00 8.67 17.59
N MET A 487 -1.21 8.39 16.31
CA MET A 487 -1.38 7.03 15.82
C MET A 487 -0.70 6.82 14.47
N ARG A 488 -0.62 5.56 14.04
CA ARG A 488 -0.14 5.19 12.70
C ARG A 488 -1.06 5.76 11.63
N ALA A 489 -0.48 6.36 10.60
CA ALA A 489 -1.18 6.94 9.47
C ALA A 489 -1.36 5.93 8.31
N ALA A 490 -0.43 4.98 8.15
CA ALA A 490 -0.52 3.93 7.14
C ALA A 490 -1.51 2.83 7.59
N THR A 491 -2.81 3.10 7.41
CA THR A 491 -3.93 2.21 7.77
C THR A 491 -4.69 1.69 6.54
N GLY A 492 -4.22 2.01 5.34
CA GLY A 492 -4.73 1.51 4.06
C GLY A 492 -3.61 0.97 3.19
N ILE A 493 -3.83 -0.15 2.53
CA ILE A 493 -2.88 -0.71 1.56
C ILE A 493 -3.62 -1.36 0.39
N MET A 494 -3.06 -1.26 -0.81
CA MET A 494 -3.61 -1.92 -2.00
C MET A 494 -2.70 -3.06 -2.45
N GLY A 495 -3.23 -4.29 -2.44
CA GLY A 495 -2.53 -5.48 -2.91
C GLY A 495 -2.34 -5.45 -4.43
N ALA A 496 -1.19 -5.90 -4.93
CA ALA A 496 -0.85 -5.84 -6.34
C ALA A 496 -1.56 -6.89 -7.20
N ALA A 497 -1.71 -6.61 -8.50
CA ALA A 497 -2.31 -7.51 -9.47
C ALA A 497 -1.43 -8.71 -9.85
N ASN A 498 -0.10 -8.60 -9.69
CA ASN A 498 0.88 -9.65 -10.01
C ASN A 498 0.99 -10.70 -8.90
N HIS A 499 1.80 -11.73 -9.16
CA HIS A 499 2.10 -12.81 -8.24
C HIS A 499 3.55 -12.71 -7.72
N ILE A 500 3.77 -13.16 -6.48
CA ILE A 500 5.08 -13.54 -5.96
C ILE A 500 5.14 -15.07 -6.05
N GLY A 501 6.04 -15.59 -6.87
CA GLY A 501 5.96 -16.98 -7.31
C GLY A 501 4.60 -17.28 -7.96
N VAL A 502 3.86 -18.22 -7.39
CA VAL A 502 2.52 -18.62 -7.85
C VAL A 502 1.38 -17.97 -7.07
N GLU A 503 1.69 -17.20 -6.03
CA GLU A 503 0.70 -16.62 -5.12
C GLU A 503 0.37 -15.19 -5.51
N TRP A 504 -0.93 -14.91 -5.68
CA TRP A 504 -1.39 -13.56 -6.03
C TRP A 504 -1.14 -12.63 -4.83
N CYS A 505 -0.48 -11.49 -5.04
CA CYS A 505 -0.09 -10.62 -3.93
C CYS A 505 -1.27 -10.22 -3.04
N ALA A 506 -2.41 -9.87 -3.66
CA ALA A 506 -3.60 -9.46 -2.91
C ALA A 506 -4.38 -10.61 -2.25
N ALA A 507 -3.90 -11.85 -2.35
CA ALA A 507 -4.46 -13.03 -1.71
C ALA A 507 -3.35 -14.02 -1.27
N SER A 508 -2.20 -13.52 -0.81
CA SER A 508 -1.05 -14.33 -0.39
C SER A 508 -0.92 -14.31 1.13
N TYR A 509 -1.17 -15.44 1.80
CA TYR A 509 -1.09 -15.51 3.26
C TYR A 509 0.32 -15.16 3.81
N PRO A 510 1.43 -15.67 3.23
CA PRO A 510 2.77 -15.28 3.69
C PRO A 510 3.02 -13.76 3.61
N LEU A 511 2.52 -13.09 2.56
CA LEU A 511 2.69 -11.66 2.39
C LEU A 511 1.77 -10.83 3.31
N LEU A 512 0.48 -11.16 3.33
CA LEU A 512 -0.55 -10.34 3.98
C LEU A 512 -0.67 -10.60 5.48
N GLN A 513 -0.57 -11.86 5.91
CA GLN A 513 -0.66 -12.22 7.31
C GLN A 513 0.73 -12.37 7.94
N GLY A 514 1.66 -13.06 7.27
CA GLY A 514 3.04 -13.25 7.75
C GLY A 514 3.78 -11.93 7.88
N VAL A 515 4.19 -11.36 6.74
CA VAL A 515 4.99 -10.12 6.73
C VAL A 515 4.19 -8.91 7.24
N LEU A 516 3.09 -8.56 6.56
CA LEU A 516 2.42 -7.28 6.79
C LEU A 516 1.79 -7.17 8.19
N ARG A 517 1.01 -8.17 8.62
CA ARG A 517 0.24 -8.09 9.87
C ARG A 517 1.03 -8.58 11.09
N LYS A 518 1.71 -9.74 11.01
CA LYS A 518 2.44 -10.30 12.15
C LYS A 518 3.79 -9.61 12.34
N GLU A 519 4.68 -9.60 11.34
CA GLU A 519 6.01 -9.02 11.51
C GLU A 519 6.01 -7.48 11.60
N TRP A 520 5.19 -6.78 10.80
CA TRP A 520 5.16 -5.30 10.80
C TRP A 520 4.08 -4.69 11.69
N GLY A 521 3.17 -5.50 12.24
CA GLY A 521 2.08 -5.03 13.09
C GLY A 521 1.07 -4.14 12.37
N PHE A 522 0.85 -4.31 11.05
CA PHE A 522 -0.11 -3.50 10.30
C PHE A 522 -1.53 -3.68 10.82
N GLN A 523 -2.16 -2.57 11.19
CA GLN A 523 -3.52 -2.50 11.69
C GLN A 523 -4.32 -1.56 10.77
N GLY A 524 -5.07 -2.15 9.84
CA GLY A 524 -5.77 -1.38 8.83
C GLY A 524 -6.40 -2.24 7.75
N ALA A 525 -6.92 -1.59 6.72
CA ALA A 525 -7.67 -2.19 5.65
C ALA A 525 -6.80 -2.44 4.40
N LEU A 526 -6.86 -3.67 3.89
CA LEU A 526 -6.30 -4.08 2.62
C LEU A 526 -7.41 -4.20 1.57
N ILE A 527 -7.21 -3.52 0.46
CA ILE A 527 -8.03 -3.67 -0.74
C ILE A 527 -7.21 -4.34 -1.84
N THR A 528 -7.80 -5.20 -2.65
CA THR A 528 -7.14 -5.66 -3.87
C THR A 528 -6.95 -4.48 -4.85
N ASP A 529 -5.97 -4.53 -5.75
CA ASP A 529 -6.09 -3.81 -7.03
C ASP A 529 -7.35 -4.32 -7.77
N MET A 530 -7.74 -3.68 -8.88
CA MET A 530 -8.90 -4.08 -9.65
C MET A 530 -8.86 -5.59 -9.92
N SER A 531 -9.78 -6.32 -9.29
CA SER A 531 -9.76 -7.77 -9.19
C SER A 531 -10.21 -8.40 -10.51
N LEU A 532 -9.33 -8.40 -11.51
CA LEU A 532 -9.53 -9.01 -12.82
C LEU A 532 -9.32 -10.54 -12.81
N GLN A 533 -9.01 -11.13 -11.66
CA GLN A 533 -8.90 -12.58 -11.48
C GLN A 533 -10.31 -13.20 -11.43
N LEU A 534 -10.58 -14.17 -12.32
CA LEU A 534 -11.90 -14.81 -12.48
C LEU A 534 -11.88 -16.33 -12.16
N ARG A 535 -10.95 -16.77 -11.31
CA ARG A 535 -10.79 -18.20 -10.97
C ARG A 535 -11.75 -18.63 -9.84
N PRO A 536 -12.28 -19.88 -9.85
CA PRO A 536 -13.06 -20.40 -8.73
C PRO A 536 -12.30 -20.29 -7.41
N GLY A 537 -13.01 -19.94 -6.33
CA GLY A 537 -12.45 -19.82 -4.98
C GLY A 537 -11.54 -18.61 -4.75
N ILE A 538 -11.21 -17.81 -5.77
CA ILE A 538 -10.29 -16.67 -5.59
C ILE A 538 -10.84 -15.61 -4.63
N VAL A 539 -12.16 -15.47 -4.58
CA VAL A 539 -12.84 -14.50 -3.71
C VAL A 539 -12.75 -14.96 -2.25
N ASP A 540 -13.00 -16.24 -1.99
CA ASP A 540 -12.74 -16.85 -0.69
C ASP A 540 -11.27 -16.66 -0.29
N LYS A 541 -10.33 -16.94 -1.21
CA LYS A 541 -8.89 -16.81 -0.97
C LYS A 541 -8.48 -15.41 -0.52
N ILE A 542 -9.07 -14.33 -1.07
CA ILE A 542 -8.79 -12.95 -0.64
C ILE A 542 -9.00 -12.84 0.87
N PHE A 543 -10.17 -13.25 1.36
CA PHE A 543 -10.52 -13.12 2.78
C PHE A 543 -9.78 -14.14 3.64
N ARG A 544 -9.66 -15.40 3.22
CA ARG A 544 -8.94 -16.43 3.99
C ARG A 544 -7.47 -16.07 4.20
N ASN A 545 -6.86 -15.34 3.27
CA ASN A 545 -5.44 -15.01 3.31
C ASN A 545 -5.14 -13.63 3.91
N GLY A 546 -6.13 -12.93 4.47
CA GLY A 546 -5.93 -11.67 5.20
C GLY A 546 -6.22 -10.39 4.43
N GLY A 547 -6.77 -10.48 3.21
CA GLY A 547 -7.36 -9.35 2.51
C GLY A 547 -8.73 -8.97 3.09
N ASP A 548 -9.10 -7.70 2.95
CA ASP A 548 -10.29 -7.17 3.62
C ASP A 548 -11.36 -6.69 2.63
N MET A 549 -10.98 -6.22 1.44
CA MET A 549 -11.90 -5.71 0.42
C MET A 549 -11.49 -6.14 -0.98
N ARG A 550 -12.47 -6.52 -1.79
CA ARG A 550 -12.28 -6.77 -3.22
C ARG A 550 -12.65 -5.51 -4.01
N MET A 551 -11.68 -4.97 -4.76
CA MET A 551 -11.92 -3.89 -5.70
C MET A 551 -12.53 -4.44 -6.99
N TYR A 552 -13.84 -4.33 -7.13
CA TYR A 552 -14.54 -4.57 -8.39
C TYR A 552 -15.89 -3.84 -8.41
N TYR A 553 -16.52 -3.73 -9.58
CA TYR A 553 -17.82 -3.05 -9.72
C TYR A 553 -19.03 -3.97 -9.55
N TYR A 554 -18.82 -5.27 -9.72
CA TYR A 554 -19.89 -6.26 -9.72
C TYR A 554 -19.68 -7.23 -8.56
N ASP A 555 -20.81 -7.71 -8.04
CA ASP A 555 -20.86 -8.71 -6.99
C ASP A 555 -20.08 -9.97 -7.37
N ALA A 556 -19.72 -10.71 -6.35
CA ALA A 556 -19.11 -12.02 -6.47
C ALA A 556 -19.76 -12.99 -5.48
N VAL A 557 -19.55 -14.28 -5.72
CA VAL A 557 -20.04 -15.34 -4.86
C VAL A 557 -18.83 -15.99 -4.18
N LEU A 558 -18.86 -16.07 -2.86
CA LEU A 558 -17.98 -16.97 -2.11
C LEU A 558 -18.49 -18.39 -2.28
N LEU A 559 -17.59 -19.35 -2.43
CA LEU A 559 -17.97 -20.75 -2.49
C LEU A 559 -18.36 -21.30 -1.12
N ASP A 560 -17.77 -20.78 -0.04
CA ASP A 560 -17.98 -21.25 1.32
C ASP A 560 -18.24 -20.09 2.31
N PRO A 561 -19.33 -19.30 2.14
CA PRO A 561 -19.56 -18.09 2.93
C PRO A 561 -19.93 -18.36 4.40
N ASP A 562 -20.50 -19.53 4.69
CA ASP A 562 -21.16 -19.82 5.97
C ASP A 562 -20.29 -20.65 6.94
N SER A 563 -19.13 -21.16 6.49
CA SER A 563 -18.29 -21.96 7.37
C SER A 563 -17.67 -21.11 8.49
N PRO A 564 -17.37 -21.72 9.65
CA PRO A 564 -16.76 -20.99 10.76
C PRO A 564 -15.47 -20.23 10.39
N ALA A 565 -14.64 -20.82 9.54
CA ALA A 565 -13.39 -20.22 9.08
C ALA A 565 -13.61 -19.05 8.10
N ALA A 566 -14.65 -19.11 7.26
CA ALA A 566 -15.04 -17.96 6.44
C ALA A 566 -15.57 -16.82 7.30
N LEU A 567 -16.50 -17.09 8.21
CA LEU A 567 -17.09 -16.08 9.08
C LEU A 567 -16.04 -15.40 9.97
N ALA A 568 -15.07 -16.15 10.48
CA ALA A 568 -13.92 -15.59 11.20
C ALA A 568 -13.09 -14.65 10.32
N SER A 569 -12.73 -15.08 9.10
CA SER A 569 -11.97 -14.27 8.14
C SER A 569 -12.72 -13.00 7.72
N LEU A 570 -14.03 -13.09 7.50
CA LEU A 570 -14.87 -11.96 7.15
C LEU A 570 -15.04 -11.01 8.34
N ARG A 571 -15.19 -11.53 9.57
CA ARG A 571 -15.21 -10.70 10.79
C ARG A 571 -13.91 -9.93 10.96
N ARG A 572 -12.74 -10.57 10.75
CA ARG A 572 -11.44 -9.89 10.74
C ARG A 572 -11.39 -8.80 9.68
N ALA A 573 -11.87 -9.06 8.46
CA ALA A 573 -11.97 -8.07 7.40
C ALA A 573 -12.81 -6.86 7.81
N VAL A 574 -13.98 -7.09 8.41
CA VAL A 574 -14.85 -6.02 8.92
C VAL A 574 -14.17 -5.21 10.02
N LYS A 575 -13.45 -5.84 10.96
CA LYS A 575 -12.66 -5.15 11.99
C LYS A 575 -11.62 -4.21 11.36
N ASN A 576 -10.86 -4.72 10.41
CA ASN A 576 -9.79 -3.99 9.73
C ASN A 576 -10.32 -2.77 8.96
N ILE A 577 -11.42 -2.96 8.21
CA ILE A 577 -12.12 -1.87 7.51
C ILE A 577 -12.62 -0.84 8.53
N CYS A 578 -13.37 -1.28 9.54
CA CYS A 578 -13.94 -0.38 10.54
C CYS A 578 -12.85 0.39 11.29
N TYR A 579 -11.74 -0.25 11.69
CA TYR A 579 -10.62 0.43 12.36
C TYR A 579 -10.02 1.54 11.50
N ALA A 580 -9.76 1.28 10.22
CA ALA A 580 -9.22 2.29 9.31
C ALA A 580 -10.20 3.47 9.13
N TYR A 581 -11.48 3.16 8.89
CA TYR A 581 -12.50 4.19 8.66
C TYR A 581 -12.91 4.96 9.93
N ALA A 582 -12.93 4.32 11.10
CA ALA A 582 -13.20 4.94 12.40
C ALA A 582 -12.24 6.11 12.66
N ASN A 583 -10.99 5.94 12.24
CA ASN A 583 -9.90 6.90 12.47
C ASN A 583 -9.63 7.80 11.26
N SER A 584 -10.52 7.81 10.26
CA SER A 584 -10.45 8.65 9.06
C SER A 584 -11.28 9.94 9.18
N ASN A 585 -11.31 10.73 8.10
CA ASN A 585 -12.19 11.88 7.94
C ASN A 585 -13.68 11.51 7.81
N LEU A 586 -14.00 10.24 7.55
CA LEU A 586 -15.37 9.74 7.51
C LEU A 586 -16.10 9.95 8.85
N MET A 587 -15.35 9.93 9.95
CA MET A 587 -15.84 10.09 11.32
C MET A 587 -15.48 11.46 11.94
N GLN A 588 -14.95 12.41 11.16
CA GLN A 588 -14.70 13.73 11.70
C GLN A 588 -16.02 14.40 12.13
N GLY A 589 -16.06 14.88 13.37
CA GLY A 589 -17.23 15.55 13.95
C GLY A 589 -18.28 14.62 14.57
N TYR A 590 -18.07 13.30 14.54
CA TYR A 590 -18.96 12.34 15.19
C TYR A 590 -18.56 12.12 16.64
N ALA A 591 -19.49 12.36 17.56
CA ALA A 591 -19.37 11.96 18.95
C ALA A 591 -19.80 10.49 19.14
N PRO A 592 -19.36 9.82 20.22
CA PRO A 592 -19.86 8.50 20.60
C PRO A 592 -21.39 8.41 20.55
N GLY A 593 -21.92 7.27 20.10
CA GLY A 593 -23.35 7.00 19.96
C GLY A 593 -24.06 7.69 18.78
N MET A 594 -23.39 8.56 18.00
CA MET A 594 -24.01 9.18 16.83
C MET A 594 -24.27 8.17 15.70
N ILE A 595 -25.50 8.17 15.18
CA ILE A 595 -25.93 7.28 14.09
C ILE A 595 -26.16 8.10 12.81
N VAL A 596 -25.69 7.57 11.68
CA VAL A 596 -26.00 8.10 10.34
C VAL A 596 -27.04 7.19 9.68
N SER A 597 -28.21 7.74 9.36
CA SER A 597 -29.27 7.05 8.61
C SER A 597 -29.45 7.68 7.23
N TYR A 598 -29.67 6.86 6.21
CA TYR A 598 -29.92 7.34 4.84
C TYR A 598 -31.43 7.29 4.56
N GLY A 599 -32.00 8.42 4.17
CA GLY A 599 -33.43 8.55 3.87
C GLY A 599 -33.68 9.24 2.54
N ILE A 600 -34.85 9.00 1.94
CA ILE A 600 -35.29 9.76 0.78
C ILE A 600 -35.44 11.23 1.21
N ALA A 601 -34.76 12.13 0.50
CA ALA A 601 -34.85 13.55 0.79
C ALA A 601 -36.33 14.01 0.76
N PRO A 602 -36.80 14.84 1.71
CA PRO A 602 -38.21 15.20 1.81
C PRO A 602 -38.83 15.73 0.52
N TRP A 603 -38.07 16.48 -0.28
CA TRP A 603 -38.52 16.99 -1.57
C TRP A 603 -38.78 15.88 -2.62
N ARG A 604 -38.03 14.77 -2.58
CA ARG A 604 -38.30 13.60 -3.45
C ARG A 604 -39.60 12.91 -3.05
N MET A 605 -39.88 12.83 -1.75
CA MET A 605 -41.18 12.32 -1.29
C MET A 605 -42.33 13.22 -1.78
N MET A 606 -42.17 14.54 -1.75
CA MET A 606 -43.16 15.47 -2.30
C MET A 606 -43.40 15.23 -3.80
N LEU A 607 -42.34 14.95 -4.58
CA LEU A 607 -42.46 14.60 -5.99
C LEU A 607 -43.21 13.28 -6.20
N TYR A 608 -42.91 12.23 -5.44
CA TYR A 608 -43.65 10.96 -5.55
C TYR A 608 -45.14 11.12 -5.23
N VAL A 609 -45.47 11.93 -4.22
CA VAL A 609 -46.87 12.26 -3.89
C VAL A 609 -47.53 13.01 -5.04
N PHE A 610 -46.83 13.98 -5.64
CA PHE A 610 -47.31 14.73 -6.80
C PHE A 610 -47.54 13.83 -8.01
N ASP A 611 -46.57 12.99 -8.37
CA ASP A 611 -46.67 12.04 -9.47
C ASP A 611 -47.84 11.06 -9.25
N GLY A 612 -48.01 10.57 -8.02
CA GLY A 612 -49.14 9.75 -7.62
C GLY A 612 -50.48 10.47 -7.80
N ALA A 613 -50.57 11.75 -7.41
CA ALA A 613 -51.77 12.56 -7.59
C ALA A 613 -52.10 12.79 -9.08
N VAL A 614 -51.09 13.06 -9.90
CA VAL A 614 -51.24 13.19 -11.36
C VAL A 614 -51.74 11.88 -11.98
N LEU A 615 -51.16 10.73 -11.59
CA LEU A 615 -51.59 9.43 -12.07
C LEU A 615 -53.06 9.14 -11.70
N ILE A 616 -53.46 9.42 -10.47
CA ILE A 616 -54.86 9.27 -10.02
C ILE A 616 -55.79 10.18 -10.83
N ALA A 617 -55.43 11.45 -11.03
CA ALA A 617 -56.23 12.37 -11.84
C ALA A 617 -56.38 11.88 -13.29
N TRP A 618 -55.32 11.31 -13.86
CA TRP A 618 -55.31 10.74 -15.20
C TRP A 618 -56.24 9.52 -15.31
N ILE A 619 -56.19 8.60 -14.34
CA ILE A 619 -57.09 7.45 -14.24
C ILE A 619 -58.56 7.90 -14.12
N ILE A 620 -58.85 8.87 -13.26
CA ILE A 620 -60.20 9.44 -13.11
C ILE A 620 -60.68 10.04 -14.44
N GLY A 621 -59.81 10.74 -15.17
CA GLY A 621 -60.09 11.28 -16.50
C GLY A 621 -60.45 10.20 -17.51
N ILE A 622 -59.68 9.10 -17.57
CA ILE A 622 -59.96 7.95 -18.44
C ILE A 622 -61.31 7.33 -18.10
N VAL A 623 -61.57 7.07 -16.81
CA VAL A 623 -62.85 6.49 -16.35
C VAL A 623 -64.03 7.39 -16.73
N LYS A 624 -63.89 8.72 -16.56
CA LYS A 624 -64.91 9.69 -17.01
C LYS A 624 -65.13 9.61 -18.51
N CYS A 625 -64.07 9.62 -19.32
CA CYS A 625 -64.15 9.50 -20.77
C CYS A 625 -64.82 8.20 -21.21
N MET A 626 -64.49 7.07 -20.58
CA MET A 626 -65.14 5.77 -20.84
C MET A 626 -66.63 5.81 -20.48
N ARG A 627 -66.98 6.39 -19.32
CA ARG A 627 -68.37 6.54 -18.88
C ARG A 627 -69.17 7.43 -19.82
N ASP A 628 -68.59 8.53 -20.27
CA ASP A 628 -69.24 9.47 -21.19
C ASP A 628 -69.40 8.88 -22.59
N ARG A 629 -68.40 8.13 -23.09
CA ARG A 629 -68.54 7.34 -24.33
C ARG A 629 -69.67 6.32 -24.21
N ARG A 630 -69.75 5.59 -23.10
CA ARG A 630 -70.83 4.62 -22.84
C ARG A 630 -72.20 5.30 -22.78
N ARG A 631 -72.32 6.45 -22.11
CA ARG A 631 -73.56 7.25 -22.08
C ARG A 631 -73.97 7.74 -23.47
N ARG A 632 -73.03 8.26 -24.28
CA ARG A 632 -73.31 8.69 -25.66
C ARG A 632 -73.70 7.51 -26.57
N ALA A 633 -73.10 6.34 -26.39
CA ALA A 633 -73.48 5.13 -27.11
C ALA A 633 -74.92 4.70 -26.77
N ILE A 634 -75.28 4.71 -25.48
CA ILE A 634 -76.66 4.45 -25.03
C ILE A 634 -77.62 5.51 -25.59
N GLN A 635 -77.30 6.80 -25.53
CA GLN A 635 -78.12 7.85 -26.13
C GLN A 635 -78.28 7.67 -27.65
N LYS A 636 -77.22 7.31 -28.39
CA LYS A 636 -77.32 7.00 -29.82
C LYS A 636 -78.23 5.81 -30.11
N GLN A 637 -78.22 4.77 -29.27
CA GLN A 637 -79.17 3.64 -29.37
C GLN A 637 -80.61 4.06 -29.12
N TRP A 638 -80.86 4.98 -28.18
CA TRP A 638 -82.19 5.49 -27.87
C TRP A 638 -82.73 6.47 -28.91
N TYR A 639 -81.89 7.32 -29.50
CA TYR A 639 -82.29 8.31 -30.52
C TYR A 639 -82.21 7.79 -31.95
N GLY A 640 -81.50 6.69 -32.22
CA GLY A 640 -81.47 6.03 -33.54
C GLY A 640 -82.59 5.00 -33.76
N ALA A 641 -83.45 4.76 -32.75
CA ALA A 641 -84.59 3.86 -32.81
C ALA A 641 -85.95 4.60 -32.96
N ARG A 642 -85.91 5.87 -33.40
CA ARG A 642 -87.09 6.65 -33.81
C ARG A 642 -87.10 6.86 -35.31
#